data_AF-A0A976L0K2-F1
#
_entry.id   AF-A0A976L0K2-F1
#
_cell.length_a   1.000
_cell.length_b   1.000
_cell.length_c   1.000
_cell.angle_alpha   90.00
_cell.angle_beta   90.00
_cell.angle_gamma   90.00
#
_symmetry.space_group_name_H-M   'P 1'
#
loop_
_entity.id
_entity.type
_entity.pdbx_description
1 polymer ?
#
loop_
_entity_poly.entity_id
_entity_poly.type
_entity_poly.pdbx_seq_one_letter_code
_entity_poly.pdbx_strand_id
1 'polypeptide(L)'
;MNNYPKGSEWRKWDLHVHTPFSYENDFSGWDTYIEKLKEKAVVHDIEAVGINDYFSVNGYEKLLVECEEVTKKITPRIKLRNGIWLYLFPVVELRLENFTSDTESVNIHVVFSPDILPSTIRSSFLEKLTIKYQAKGLNCKVDDLVKIGNAEESQGHLNANLDLCSISDEKKEFLIHKALKVISFSSSIFEDGIENFKKILVKSGINDDKYLIIIANKGAGGLDAFHWQDKQKDLSRAGNIRQNLLNLSDVCFSNDDNDIQFLLGQKEDTPKDEILNRFRSYKPCIWGSDAHAEENLFHPSNGKTKDYTWIKADPTFEGLKQIIYEPEPGERVKISPVEPNQKDGYKIISKIRFTNTNDFPEEIEFNKNLCSIIGSRSSGKSALLAYIAHSVDKELAEELVEGPGEGADYHWDKINIKHSIEWGNDQSNDESPGKIVFIRQNYLFDQSKKPDEIKEKIKPVLFRTLPDFKAKYEQAVNNIGVYNQQISDQIDNWFDLSDSIKSLDEQLKNLGDKKAIEKEEAEIELKIKSLKEKNQFSDEDLKQYQEITAILSKHAGRIDVINTELSQISDVSEKWHFFSEIKVTLSPALASLPKGLQYEIKKSLEKKEDGILKEINKQVLDYKKTIEKEKAEAEETILKIKEEKKELIEKYQKNIELEGYVKKLNEYNETISKINETAEEKKNSKGNLERCEEVIKSSEIVKRKSLIEELAINIDKADQSILEGIKFGVDYGFDESLEEVTQKINIKEKSKFIESGKLSIAEIREKPGEFLSTLYSGDQKIIKGNEKKQVAREVLTLTEKILFNAEMEGDKIGGFSEPTMTPGKRALFLLRLILAESEDTWPLLIDQPEDDLDSRSIYDDIVPFLKENLL
;
A
#
# COMPACT_ATOMS: atom_id res chain seq x y z
N MET A 1 -23.56 -31.40 23.39
CA MET A 1 -22.39 -30.50 23.29
C MET A 1 -22.11 -30.29 21.82
N ASN A 2 -21.85 -29.06 21.40
CA ASN A 2 -21.39 -28.80 20.05
C ASN A 2 -19.99 -29.41 19.92
N ASN A 3 -19.79 -30.35 19.00
CA ASN A 3 -18.49 -31.02 18.82
C ASN A 3 -17.48 -30.12 18.08
N TYR A 4 -17.95 -29.01 17.49
CA TYR A 4 -17.16 -28.07 16.71
C TYR A 4 -17.39 -26.64 17.25
N PRO A 5 -16.83 -26.31 18.43
CA PRO A 5 -17.06 -25.02 19.09
C PRO A 5 -16.59 -23.80 18.27
N LYS A 6 -15.57 -23.97 17.43
CA LYS A 6 -15.05 -22.94 16.50
C LYS A 6 -15.86 -22.80 15.20
N GLY A 7 -16.88 -23.62 15.00
CA GLY A 7 -17.68 -23.66 13.77
C GLY A 7 -16.89 -24.11 12.54
N SER A 8 -17.18 -23.48 11.40
CA SER A 8 -16.65 -23.88 10.08
C SER A 8 -15.13 -23.66 9.97
N GLU A 9 -14.38 -24.75 9.91
CA GLU A 9 -12.94 -24.79 9.65
C GLU A 9 -12.66 -25.59 8.38
N TRP A 10 -11.49 -25.36 7.77
CA TRP A 10 -11.05 -26.16 6.63
C TRP A 10 -10.66 -27.55 7.10
N ARG A 11 -11.31 -28.56 6.54
CA ARG A 11 -11.06 -29.97 6.83
C ARG A 11 -10.85 -30.71 5.52
N LYS A 12 -10.05 -31.78 5.51
CA LYS A 12 -9.89 -32.63 4.33
C LYS A 12 -10.96 -33.71 4.26
N TRP A 13 -11.59 -33.81 3.11
CA TRP A 13 -12.67 -34.73 2.82
C TRP A 13 -12.26 -35.60 1.63
N ASP A 14 -12.54 -36.89 1.69
CA ASP A 14 -12.37 -37.80 0.55
C ASP A 14 -13.68 -38.55 0.28
N LEU A 15 -14.47 -38.04 -0.66
CA LEU A 15 -15.77 -38.61 -0.98
C LEU A 15 -15.70 -39.72 -2.03
N HIS A 16 -14.53 -40.32 -2.27
CA HIS A 16 -14.36 -41.36 -3.29
C HIS A 16 -13.44 -42.51 -2.80
N VAL A 17 -13.95 -43.32 -1.88
CA VAL A 17 -13.25 -44.50 -1.33
C VAL A 17 -14.13 -45.74 -1.46
N HIS A 18 -13.57 -46.84 -1.99
CA HIS A 18 -14.24 -48.13 -2.07
C HIS A 18 -13.97 -49.00 -0.85
N THR A 19 -14.78 -50.05 -0.66
CA THR A 19 -14.56 -51.07 0.39
C THR A 19 -14.35 -52.45 -0.24
N PRO A 20 -13.99 -53.47 0.58
CA PRO A 20 -13.96 -54.87 0.12
C PRO A 20 -15.31 -55.41 -0.41
N PHE A 21 -16.42 -54.71 -0.20
CA PHE A 21 -17.73 -55.05 -0.79
C PHE A 21 -17.93 -54.49 -2.20
N SER A 22 -17.05 -53.61 -2.66
CA SER A 22 -17.05 -53.15 -4.05
C SER A 22 -16.58 -54.30 -4.94
N TYR A 23 -17.24 -54.56 -6.08
CA TYR A 23 -16.90 -55.73 -6.90
C TYR A 23 -15.50 -55.61 -7.54
N GLU A 24 -15.04 -54.37 -7.73
CA GLU A 24 -13.71 -54.01 -8.20
C GLU A 24 -12.95 -53.54 -6.96
N ASN A 25 -12.11 -54.41 -6.40
CA ASN A 25 -11.26 -54.07 -5.27
C ASN A 25 -10.08 -55.04 -5.21
N ASP A 26 -8.96 -54.54 -4.68
CA ASP A 26 -7.72 -55.29 -4.44
C ASP A 26 -7.39 -55.36 -2.94
N PHE A 27 -8.40 -55.22 -2.06
CA PHE A 27 -8.20 -55.26 -0.61
C PHE A 27 -7.96 -56.69 -0.13
N SER A 28 -7.05 -56.83 0.84
CA SER A 28 -6.66 -58.11 1.45
C SER A 28 -7.74 -58.72 2.35
N GLY A 29 -8.76 -57.95 2.71
CA GLY A 29 -9.88 -58.38 3.55
C GLY A 29 -10.40 -57.27 4.46
N TRP A 30 -11.55 -57.51 5.10
CA TRP A 30 -12.25 -56.49 5.90
C TRP A 30 -11.45 -56.00 7.11
N ASP A 31 -10.85 -56.90 7.89
CA ASP A 31 -10.15 -56.52 9.12
C ASP A 31 -8.92 -55.66 8.81
N THR A 32 -8.12 -56.07 7.82
CA THR A 32 -6.97 -55.29 7.32
C THR A 32 -7.42 -53.93 6.76
N TYR A 33 -8.53 -53.90 6.03
CA TYR A 33 -9.10 -52.67 5.48
C TYR A 33 -9.44 -51.66 6.60
N ILE A 34 -10.10 -52.08 7.68
CA ILE A 34 -10.45 -51.18 8.79
C ILE A 34 -9.21 -50.63 9.48
N GLU A 35 -8.20 -51.46 9.72
CA GLU A 35 -6.93 -51.01 10.29
C GLU A 35 -6.26 -49.96 9.40
N LYS A 36 -6.17 -50.24 8.09
CA LYS A 36 -5.54 -49.35 7.12
C LYS A 36 -6.33 -48.08 6.86
N LEU A 37 -7.66 -48.14 6.86
CA LEU A 37 -8.55 -46.97 6.79
C LEU A 37 -8.26 -46.02 7.96
N LYS A 38 -8.24 -46.53 9.20
CA LYS A 38 -7.96 -45.72 10.39
C LYS A 38 -6.53 -45.15 10.37
N GLU A 39 -5.55 -45.97 9.99
CA GLU A 39 -4.14 -45.54 9.87
C GLU A 39 -3.98 -44.42 8.84
N LYS A 40 -4.48 -44.64 7.63
CA LYS A 40 -4.33 -43.71 6.50
C LYS A 40 -5.13 -42.44 6.70
N ALA A 41 -6.30 -42.49 7.33
CA ALA A 41 -7.05 -41.28 7.68
C ALA A 41 -6.23 -40.35 8.59
N VAL A 42 -5.48 -40.91 9.56
CA VAL A 42 -4.57 -40.11 10.41
C VAL A 42 -3.38 -39.58 9.62
N VAL A 43 -2.76 -40.41 8.77
CA VAL A 43 -1.60 -40.01 7.95
C VAL A 43 -1.93 -38.86 7.00
N HIS A 44 -3.12 -38.92 6.37
CA HIS A 44 -3.57 -37.94 5.39
C HIS A 44 -4.38 -36.79 5.99
N ASP A 45 -4.71 -36.86 7.28
CA ASP A 45 -5.49 -35.89 8.04
C ASP A 45 -6.93 -35.73 7.49
N ILE A 46 -7.61 -36.86 7.25
CA ILE A 46 -8.97 -36.92 6.70
C ILE A 46 -10.00 -36.98 7.82
N GLU A 47 -10.98 -36.08 7.76
CA GLU A 47 -12.07 -35.99 8.73
C GLU A 47 -13.43 -36.47 8.21
N ALA A 48 -13.56 -36.63 6.89
CA ALA A 48 -14.78 -37.13 6.27
C ALA A 48 -14.46 -38.03 5.07
N VAL A 49 -15.19 -39.15 4.98
CA VAL A 49 -15.04 -40.13 3.89
C VAL A 49 -16.38 -40.52 3.29
N GLY A 50 -16.43 -40.63 1.96
CA GLY A 50 -17.56 -41.14 1.20
C GLY A 50 -17.31 -42.57 0.72
N ILE A 51 -18.12 -43.50 1.21
CA ILE A 51 -18.01 -44.93 0.90
C ILE A 51 -18.78 -45.22 -0.38
N ASN A 52 -18.08 -45.53 -1.48
CA ASN A 52 -18.58 -45.53 -2.87
C ASN A 52 -18.78 -46.93 -3.50
N ASP A 53 -19.25 -47.93 -2.75
CA ASP A 53 -19.42 -49.26 -3.33
C ASP A 53 -20.37 -49.25 -4.56
N TYR A 54 -19.97 -49.92 -5.65
CA TYR A 54 -20.78 -49.99 -6.87
C TYR A 54 -22.15 -50.62 -6.63
N PHE A 55 -23.22 -49.90 -6.95
CA PHE A 55 -24.62 -50.33 -6.81
C PHE A 55 -24.95 -50.95 -5.42
N SER A 56 -24.27 -50.53 -4.36
CA SER A 56 -24.37 -51.13 -3.04
C SER A 56 -24.13 -50.10 -1.93
N VAL A 57 -24.63 -50.40 -0.73
CA VAL A 57 -24.32 -49.66 0.51
C VAL A 57 -23.84 -50.61 1.62
N ASN A 58 -23.46 -51.84 1.26
CA ASN A 58 -23.13 -52.89 2.22
C ASN A 58 -21.84 -52.60 2.98
N GLY A 59 -20.80 -52.06 2.32
CA GLY A 59 -19.57 -51.67 3.00
C GLY A 59 -19.81 -50.53 3.99
N TYR A 60 -20.59 -49.53 3.60
CA TYR A 60 -21.02 -48.47 4.52
C TYR A 60 -21.77 -49.04 5.74
N GLU A 61 -22.77 -49.90 5.51
CA GLU A 61 -23.53 -50.52 6.59
C GLU A 61 -22.64 -51.34 7.54
N LYS A 62 -21.64 -52.05 7.02
CA LYS A 62 -20.71 -52.81 7.84
C LYS A 62 -19.76 -51.88 8.62
N LEU A 63 -19.34 -50.76 8.04
CA LEU A 63 -18.55 -49.73 8.73
C LEU A 63 -19.29 -49.08 9.91
N LEU A 64 -20.62 -49.02 9.88
CA LEU A 64 -21.42 -48.50 10.99
C LEU A 64 -21.25 -49.29 12.30
N VAL A 65 -20.74 -50.53 12.25
CA VAL A 65 -20.42 -51.32 13.45
C VAL A 65 -19.23 -50.72 14.22
N GLU A 66 -18.33 -50.01 13.54
CA GLU A 66 -17.18 -49.32 14.13
C GLU A 66 -17.56 -47.96 14.77
N CYS A 67 -18.79 -47.50 14.56
CA CYS A 67 -19.29 -46.24 15.11
C CYS A 67 -19.89 -46.45 16.50
N GLU A 68 -19.84 -45.41 17.33
CA GLU A 68 -20.56 -45.40 18.60
C GLU A 68 -22.09 -45.43 18.36
N GLU A 69 -22.83 -46.19 19.18
CA GLU A 69 -24.28 -46.37 18.99
C GLU A 69 -25.08 -45.05 19.03
N VAL A 70 -24.59 -44.05 19.78
CA VAL A 70 -25.22 -42.71 19.85
C VAL A 70 -25.03 -41.87 18.58
N THR A 71 -24.01 -42.15 17.76
CA THR A 71 -23.70 -41.36 16.56
C THR A 71 -24.11 -42.06 15.26
N LYS A 72 -24.23 -43.39 15.29
CA LYS A 72 -24.46 -44.30 14.15
C LYS A 72 -25.60 -43.94 13.19
N LYS A 73 -26.63 -43.22 13.65
CA LYS A 73 -27.84 -42.91 12.86
C LYS A 73 -27.96 -41.46 12.37
N ILE A 74 -27.11 -40.56 12.86
CA ILE A 74 -27.25 -39.12 12.60
C ILE A 74 -25.90 -38.53 12.19
N THR A 75 -24.83 -38.88 12.90
CA THR A 75 -23.46 -38.41 12.63
C THR A 75 -22.46 -39.57 12.68
N PRO A 76 -22.61 -40.61 11.86
CA PRO A 76 -21.80 -41.82 11.96
C PRO A 76 -20.33 -41.48 11.77
N ARG A 77 -19.53 -41.86 12.76
CA ARG A 77 -18.12 -41.51 12.83
C ARG A 77 -17.31 -42.52 13.61
N ILE A 78 -16.06 -42.69 13.19
CA ILE A 78 -15.09 -43.58 13.80
C ILE A 78 -14.05 -42.74 14.54
N LYS A 79 -13.74 -43.08 15.78
CA LYS A 79 -12.69 -42.40 16.54
C LYS A 79 -11.31 -42.85 16.07
N LEU A 80 -10.47 -41.92 15.67
CA LEU A 80 -9.10 -42.18 15.24
C LEU A 80 -8.13 -42.15 16.43
N ARG A 81 -6.92 -42.68 16.23
CA ARG A 81 -5.89 -42.79 17.28
C ARG A 81 -5.37 -41.43 17.77
N ASN A 82 -5.40 -40.40 16.93
CA ASN A 82 -5.01 -39.03 17.27
C ASN A 82 -6.15 -38.23 17.96
N GLY A 83 -7.31 -38.85 18.22
CA GLY A 83 -8.45 -38.20 18.87
C GLY A 83 -9.44 -37.51 17.92
N ILE A 84 -9.10 -37.39 16.63
CA ILE A 84 -9.98 -36.86 15.58
C ILE A 84 -11.07 -37.89 15.23
N TRP A 85 -12.21 -37.41 14.73
CA TRP A 85 -13.30 -38.25 14.25
C TRP A 85 -13.32 -38.32 12.72
N LEU A 86 -13.42 -39.53 12.18
CA LEU A 86 -13.65 -39.76 10.75
C LEU A 86 -15.14 -39.95 10.51
N TYR A 87 -15.79 -38.97 9.87
CA TYR A 87 -17.21 -39.01 9.52
C TYR A 87 -17.47 -39.84 8.26
N LEU A 88 -18.56 -40.61 8.25
CA LEU A 88 -18.89 -41.54 7.17
C LEU A 88 -20.11 -41.07 6.36
N PHE A 89 -19.94 -40.91 5.06
CA PHE A 89 -21.02 -40.69 4.11
C PHE A 89 -21.39 -41.98 3.36
N PRO A 90 -22.68 -42.34 3.31
CA PRO A 90 -23.16 -43.37 2.40
C PRO A 90 -23.16 -42.82 0.97
N VAL A 91 -22.38 -43.42 0.08
CA VAL A 91 -22.36 -43.06 -1.34
C VAL A 91 -22.65 -44.30 -2.17
N VAL A 92 -23.45 -44.14 -3.22
CA VAL A 92 -23.69 -45.22 -4.19
C VAL A 92 -23.10 -44.79 -5.51
N GLU A 93 -22.15 -45.57 -6.02
CA GLU A 93 -21.60 -45.40 -7.35
C GLU A 93 -22.40 -46.21 -8.37
N LEU A 94 -22.88 -45.54 -9.42
CA LEU A 94 -23.70 -46.10 -10.49
C LEU A 94 -23.00 -45.91 -11.84
N ARG A 95 -23.16 -46.86 -12.74
CA ARG A 95 -22.65 -46.78 -14.12
C ARG A 95 -23.78 -46.59 -15.10
N LEU A 96 -23.67 -45.56 -15.94
CA LEU A 96 -24.65 -45.25 -16.97
C LEU A 96 -24.44 -46.10 -18.23
N GLU A 97 -25.50 -46.47 -18.94
CA GLU A 97 -25.34 -47.22 -20.19
C GLU A 97 -24.50 -46.44 -21.22
N ASN A 98 -23.61 -47.13 -21.92
CA ASN A 98 -22.61 -46.52 -22.81
C ASN A 98 -23.26 -45.75 -23.96
N PHE A 99 -22.72 -44.58 -24.28
CA PHE A 99 -23.12 -43.76 -25.44
C PHE A 99 -22.00 -43.62 -26.50
N THR A 100 -20.79 -44.09 -26.17
CA THR A 100 -19.58 -44.09 -27.03
C THR A 100 -18.96 -45.49 -27.06
N SER A 101 -17.81 -45.67 -27.73
CA SER A 101 -17.16 -46.97 -27.97
C SER A 101 -17.14 -47.90 -26.76
N ASP A 102 -17.19 -49.20 -27.04
CA ASP A 102 -17.58 -50.36 -26.19
C ASP A 102 -16.98 -50.51 -24.77
N THR A 103 -16.23 -49.56 -24.21
CA THR A 103 -15.45 -49.75 -22.97
C THR A 103 -15.67 -48.71 -21.86
N GLU A 104 -16.39 -47.61 -22.06
CA GLU A 104 -16.47 -46.54 -21.03
C GLU A 104 -17.91 -46.07 -20.75
N SER A 105 -18.36 -46.26 -19.50
CA SER A 105 -19.64 -45.80 -18.94
C SER A 105 -19.44 -44.57 -18.07
N VAL A 106 -20.36 -43.59 -18.09
CA VAL A 106 -20.31 -42.46 -17.13
C VAL A 106 -20.65 -42.93 -15.73
N ASN A 107 -19.84 -42.54 -14.74
CA ASN A 107 -20.11 -42.82 -13.33
C ASN A 107 -20.94 -41.69 -12.70
N ILE A 108 -21.95 -42.07 -11.95
CA ILE A 108 -22.81 -41.17 -11.17
C ILE A 108 -22.71 -41.60 -9.72
N HIS A 109 -22.34 -40.68 -8.84
CA HIS A 109 -22.22 -40.93 -7.41
C HIS A 109 -23.36 -40.23 -6.69
N VAL A 110 -24.12 -40.96 -5.89
CA VAL A 110 -25.22 -40.40 -5.09
C VAL A 110 -24.82 -40.44 -3.62
N VAL A 111 -24.51 -39.27 -3.06
CA VAL A 111 -24.20 -39.11 -1.64
C VAL A 111 -25.49 -38.93 -0.88
N PHE A 112 -25.81 -39.83 0.04
CA PHE A 112 -27.00 -39.73 0.87
C PHE A 112 -26.69 -39.07 2.21
N SER A 113 -27.68 -38.37 2.76
CA SER A 113 -27.66 -37.96 4.16
C SER A 113 -27.59 -39.20 5.05
N PRO A 114 -26.70 -39.24 6.05
CA PRO A 114 -26.64 -40.35 7.00
C PRO A 114 -27.90 -40.56 7.85
N ASP A 115 -28.85 -39.61 7.85
CA ASP A 115 -30.18 -39.79 8.42
C ASP A 115 -31.00 -40.87 7.67
N ILE A 116 -30.61 -41.22 6.45
CA ILE A 116 -31.25 -42.25 5.64
C ILE A 116 -30.60 -43.61 5.91
N LEU A 117 -31.38 -44.55 6.44
CA LEU A 117 -30.89 -45.90 6.76
C LEU A 117 -30.42 -46.66 5.51
N PRO A 118 -29.37 -47.50 5.59
CA PRO A 118 -28.94 -48.35 4.48
C PRO A 118 -30.05 -49.22 3.88
N SER A 119 -30.95 -49.74 4.74
CA SER A 119 -32.12 -50.50 4.30
C SER A 119 -33.10 -49.69 3.46
N THR A 120 -33.23 -48.39 3.74
CA THR A 120 -34.04 -47.46 2.96
C THR A 120 -33.37 -47.20 1.62
N ILE A 121 -32.05 -46.93 1.58
CA ILE A 121 -31.31 -46.76 0.31
C ILE A 121 -31.47 -48.01 -0.57
N ARG A 122 -31.36 -49.21 0.00
CA ARG A 122 -31.60 -50.48 -0.73
C ARG A 122 -33.01 -50.59 -1.29
N SER A 123 -34.03 -50.59 -0.42
CA SER A 123 -35.43 -50.86 -0.82
C SER A 123 -36.10 -49.74 -1.61
N SER A 124 -35.71 -48.49 -1.33
CA SER A 124 -36.37 -47.29 -1.85
C SER A 124 -35.66 -46.70 -3.06
N PHE A 125 -34.35 -46.91 -3.19
CA PHE A 125 -33.58 -46.44 -4.35
C PHE A 125 -33.08 -47.61 -5.20
N LEU A 126 -32.13 -48.41 -4.72
CA LEU A 126 -31.46 -49.45 -5.51
C LEU A 126 -32.44 -50.45 -6.14
N GLU A 127 -33.34 -51.05 -5.35
CA GLU A 127 -34.31 -52.04 -5.85
C GLU A 127 -35.34 -51.49 -6.86
N LYS A 128 -35.44 -50.16 -7.00
CA LYS A 128 -36.30 -49.49 -7.98
C LYS A 128 -35.53 -48.97 -9.19
N LEU A 129 -34.19 -49.02 -9.18
CA LEU A 129 -33.37 -48.68 -10.32
C LEU A 129 -33.53 -49.75 -11.40
N THR A 130 -33.95 -49.31 -12.58
CA THR A 130 -34.01 -50.18 -13.76
C THR A 130 -32.61 -50.32 -14.36
N ILE A 131 -32.12 -51.55 -14.42
CA ILE A 131 -30.85 -51.94 -15.01
C ILE A 131 -31.07 -52.69 -16.31
N LYS A 132 -30.14 -52.56 -17.26
CA LYS A 132 -30.23 -53.17 -18.59
C LYS A 132 -29.29 -54.37 -18.69
N TYR A 133 -29.84 -55.51 -19.11
CA TYR A 133 -29.06 -56.71 -19.44
C TYR A 133 -29.71 -57.46 -20.61
N GLN A 134 -28.98 -57.69 -21.71
CA GLN A 134 -29.45 -58.44 -22.89
C GLN A 134 -30.85 -58.01 -23.41
N ALA A 135 -31.08 -56.69 -23.49
CA ALA A 135 -32.36 -56.07 -23.89
C ALA A 135 -33.55 -56.27 -22.92
N LYS A 136 -33.34 -56.84 -21.73
CA LYS A 136 -34.34 -56.90 -20.64
C LYS A 136 -34.12 -55.76 -19.65
N GLY A 137 -35.21 -55.10 -19.25
CA GLY A 137 -35.23 -54.19 -18.11
C GLY A 137 -35.46 -55.00 -16.84
N LEU A 138 -34.45 -55.09 -15.99
CA LEU A 138 -34.51 -55.72 -14.67
C LEU A 138 -34.36 -54.65 -13.60
N ASN A 139 -34.52 -55.01 -12.33
CA ASN A 139 -34.23 -54.09 -11.23
C ASN A 139 -32.91 -54.45 -10.55
N CYS A 140 -32.28 -53.50 -9.86
CA CYS A 140 -31.10 -53.78 -9.04
C CYS A 140 -31.46 -54.48 -7.71
N LYS A 141 -32.23 -55.56 -7.82
CA LYS A 141 -32.58 -56.47 -6.72
C LYS A 141 -31.56 -57.60 -6.65
N VAL A 142 -31.27 -58.08 -5.44
CA VAL A 142 -30.35 -59.20 -5.20
C VAL A 142 -30.72 -60.40 -6.09
N ASP A 143 -31.99 -60.77 -6.15
CA ASP A 143 -32.49 -61.88 -6.97
C ASP A 143 -32.19 -61.71 -8.47
N ASP A 144 -32.36 -60.49 -9.00
CA ASP A 144 -32.12 -60.20 -10.40
C ASP A 144 -30.61 -60.16 -10.71
N LEU A 145 -29.80 -59.61 -9.78
CA LEU A 145 -28.33 -59.63 -9.88
C LEU A 145 -27.78 -61.06 -9.87
N VAL A 146 -28.27 -61.94 -8.98
CA VAL A 146 -27.84 -63.35 -8.97
C VAL A 146 -28.20 -64.05 -10.29
N LYS A 147 -29.39 -63.78 -10.85
CA LYS A 147 -29.78 -64.34 -12.16
C LYS A 147 -28.88 -63.87 -13.30
N ILE A 148 -28.53 -62.58 -13.32
CA ILE A 148 -27.60 -62.01 -14.30
C ILE A 148 -26.22 -62.65 -14.14
N GLY A 149 -25.69 -62.71 -12.92
CA GLY A 149 -24.40 -63.32 -12.64
C GLY A 149 -24.33 -64.78 -13.06
N ASN A 150 -25.42 -65.53 -12.81
CA ASN A 150 -25.53 -66.93 -13.24
C ASN A 150 -25.56 -67.06 -14.76
N ALA A 151 -26.21 -66.13 -15.46
CA ALA A 151 -26.21 -66.08 -16.91
C ALA A 151 -24.79 -65.85 -17.45
N GLU A 152 -24.04 -64.89 -16.89
CA GLU A 152 -22.64 -64.62 -17.26
C GLU A 152 -21.70 -65.79 -16.96
N GLU A 153 -21.95 -66.55 -15.89
CA GLU A 153 -21.23 -67.82 -15.63
C GLU A 153 -21.59 -68.91 -16.65
N SER A 154 -22.83 -68.92 -17.14
CA SER A 154 -23.43 -70.00 -17.94
C SER A 154 -23.60 -69.64 -19.42
N GLN A 155 -22.58 -69.05 -20.05
CA GLN A 155 -22.57 -68.69 -21.48
C GLN A 155 -23.63 -67.66 -21.94
N GLY A 156 -24.09 -66.82 -21.02
CA GLY A 156 -24.90 -65.63 -21.32
C GLY A 156 -26.39 -65.89 -21.52
N HIS A 157 -27.01 -66.94 -20.96
CA HIS A 157 -28.47 -67.10 -21.05
C HIS A 157 -29.18 -66.77 -19.73
N LEU A 158 -30.00 -65.70 -19.72
CA LEU A 158 -30.78 -65.31 -18.54
C LEU A 158 -31.99 -66.23 -18.30
N ASN A 159 -31.88 -67.10 -17.29
CA ASN A 159 -32.99 -67.88 -16.77
C ASN A 159 -33.79 -67.09 -15.72
N ALA A 160 -34.98 -66.60 -16.09
CA ALA A 160 -35.85 -65.85 -15.18
C ALA A 160 -36.36 -66.69 -13.99
N ASN A 161 -36.45 -68.01 -14.15
CA ASN A 161 -36.96 -68.98 -13.18
C ASN A 161 -35.83 -69.76 -12.48
N LEU A 162 -34.64 -69.16 -12.35
CA LEU A 162 -33.54 -69.75 -11.60
C LEU A 162 -33.97 -69.96 -10.13
N ASP A 163 -33.79 -71.18 -9.61
CA ASP A 163 -34.06 -71.49 -8.20
C ASP A 163 -32.94 -70.94 -7.30
N LEU A 164 -33.15 -69.74 -6.79
CA LEU A 164 -32.20 -69.05 -5.92
C LEU A 164 -32.00 -69.73 -4.56
N CYS A 165 -32.94 -70.57 -4.12
CA CYS A 165 -32.83 -71.28 -2.84
C CYS A 165 -31.79 -72.39 -2.89
N SER A 166 -31.48 -72.89 -4.09
CA SER A 166 -30.48 -73.93 -4.32
C SER A 166 -29.03 -73.41 -4.33
N ILE A 167 -28.83 -72.09 -4.30
CA ILE A 167 -27.54 -71.43 -4.40
C ILE A 167 -27.07 -71.01 -3.00
N SER A 168 -25.85 -71.40 -2.62
CA SER A 168 -25.25 -70.95 -1.35
C SER A 168 -25.00 -69.45 -1.34
N ASP A 169 -24.99 -68.84 -0.17
CA ASP A 169 -24.83 -67.38 -0.06
C ASP A 169 -23.46 -66.90 -0.58
N GLU A 170 -22.39 -67.68 -0.35
CA GLU A 170 -21.06 -67.43 -0.95
C GLU A 170 -21.11 -67.43 -2.49
N LYS A 171 -21.87 -68.36 -3.09
CA LYS A 171 -22.02 -68.39 -4.55
C LYS A 171 -22.89 -67.25 -5.03
N LYS A 172 -23.93 -66.83 -4.29
CA LYS A 172 -24.73 -65.65 -4.64
C LYS A 172 -23.88 -64.38 -4.68
N GLU A 173 -23.01 -64.17 -3.68
CA GLU A 173 -22.11 -63.01 -3.63
C GLU A 173 -21.15 -62.98 -4.83
N PHE A 174 -20.53 -64.13 -5.16
CA PHE A 174 -19.73 -64.27 -6.38
C PHE A 174 -20.51 -63.94 -7.67
N LEU A 175 -21.75 -64.41 -7.78
CA LEU A 175 -22.60 -64.14 -8.94
C LEU A 175 -23.01 -62.66 -9.00
N ILE A 176 -23.31 -62.02 -7.87
CA ILE A 176 -23.59 -60.59 -7.81
C ILE A 176 -22.39 -59.79 -8.31
N HIS A 177 -21.16 -60.11 -7.87
CA HIS A 177 -19.95 -59.44 -8.38
C HIS A 177 -19.79 -59.59 -9.90
N LYS A 178 -20.14 -60.76 -10.46
CA LYS A 178 -20.17 -60.95 -11.91
C LYS A 178 -21.24 -60.09 -12.59
N ALA A 179 -22.41 -59.95 -11.99
CA ALA A 179 -23.48 -59.11 -12.52
C ALA A 179 -23.08 -57.63 -12.51
N LEU A 180 -22.53 -57.13 -11.41
CA LEU A 180 -22.12 -55.73 -11.25
C LEU A 180 -21.09 -55.28 -12.32
N LYS A 181 -20.28 -56.21 -12.84
CA LYS A 181 -19.34 -55.95 -13.95
C LYS A 181 -19.98 -55.62 -15.29
N VAL A 182 -21.21 -56.09 -15.53
CA VAL A 182 -21.84 -56.05 -16.87
C VAL A 182 -23.13 -55.24 -16.91
N ILE A 183 -23.68 -54.88 -15.75
CA ILE A 183 -24.89 -54.07 -15.69
C ILE A 183 -24.58 -52.59 -15.88
N SER A 184 -25.56 -51.88 -16.42
CA SER A 184 -25.60 -50.43 -16.43
C SER A 184 -27.01 -49.95 -16.13
N PHE A 185 -27.09 -48.74 -15.60
CA PHE A 185 -28.32 -48.01 -15.40
C PHE A 185 -28.82 -47.48 -16.75
N SER A 186 -30.11 -47.69 -17.07
CA SER A 186 -30.62 -47.35 -18.40
C SER A 186 -30.80 -45.85 -18.61
N SER A 187 -30.25 -45.38 -19.73
CA SER A 187 -30.41 -44.08 -20.36
C SER A 187 -31.74 -43.87 -21.07
N SER A 188 -32.58 -44.90 -21.26
CA SER A 188 -33.98 -44.70 -21.68
C SER A 188 -34.79 -43.88 -20.66
N ILE A 189 -34.24 -43.70 -19.46
CA ILE A 189 -34.71 -42.74 -18.47
C ILE A 189 -34.47 -41.29 -18.94
N PHE A 190 -33.53 -40.98 -19.84
CA PHE A 190 -33.26 -39.61 -20.30
C PHE A 190 -34.17 -39.07 -21.41
N GLU A 191 -35.06 -39.89 -22.01
CA GLU A 191 -36.06 -39.35 -22.95
C GLU A 191 -37.14 -38.54 -22.20
N ASP A 192 -37.35 -38.76 -20.89
CA ASP A 192 -38.30 -38.04 -20.02
C ASP A 192 -37.79 -37.76 -18.57
N GLY A 193 -36.54 -38.06 -18.19
CA GLY A 193 -36.29 -38.53 -16.81
C GLY A 193 -34.95 -38.25 -16.10
N ILE A 194 -34.35 -37.08 -16.29
CA ILE A 194 -33.59 -36.46 -15.17
C ILE A 194 -34.54 -36.21 -13.98
N GLU A 195 -35.75 -35.72 -14.29
CA GLU A 195 -36.83 -35.64 -13.31
C GLU A 195 -37.24 -37.03 -12.82
N ASN A 196 -37.17 -38.10 -13.64
CA ASN A 196 -37.56 -39.43 -13.18
C ASN A 196 -36.56 -40.04 -12.22
N PHE A 197 -35.25 -39.80 -12.37
CA PHE A 197 -34.25 -40.21 -11.38
C PHE A 197 -34.49 -39.54 -10.02
N LYS A 198 -34.65 -38.22 -10.00
CA LYS A 198 -35.05 -37.48 -8.78
C LYS A 198 -36.44 -37.92 -8.28
N LYS A 199 -37.41 -38.16 -9.18
CA LYS A 199 -38.74 -38.69 -8.81
C LYS A 199 -38.67 -40.10 -8.24
N ILE A 200 -37.71 -40.96 -8.60
CA ILE A 200 -37.55 -42.28 -7.96
C ILE A 200 -37.20 -42.05 -6.49
N LEU A 201 -36.28 -41.14 -6.19
CA LEU A 201 -35.91 -40.78 -4.82
C LEU A 201 -37.11 -40.18 -4.07
N VAL A 202 -37.75 -39.15 -4.64
CA VAL A 202 -38.91 -38.46 -4.04
C VAL A 202 -40.10 -39.38 -3.84
N LYS A 203 -40.52 -40.15 -4.86
CA LYS A 203 -41.63 -41.12 -4.75
C LYS A 203 -41.35 -42.24 -3.75
N SER A 204 -40.09 -42.43 -3.40
CA SER A 204 -39.68 -43.45 -2.44
C SER A 204 -39.46 -42.87 -1.03
N GLY A 205 -39.83 -41.60 -0.82
CA GLY A 205 -39.81 -40.94 0.48
C GLY A 205 -38.45 -40.32 0.85
N ILE A 206 -37.50 -40.26 -0.08
CA ILE A 206 -36.24 -39.55 0.10
C ILE A 206 -36.39 -38.16 -0.52
N ASN A 207 -36.40 -37.13 0.32
CA ASN A 207 -36.52 -35.74 -0.13
C ASN A 207 -35.25 -35.27 -0.86
N ASP A 208 -35.42 -34.29 -1.75
CA ASP A 208 -34.34 -33.69 -2.54
C ASP A 208 -33.23 -33.04 -1.68
N ASP A 209 -33.52 -32.65 -0.43
CA ASP A 209 -32.56 -32.07 0.49
C ASP A 209 -31.71 -33.11 1.26
N LYS A 210 -31.92 -34.40 1.00
CA LYS A 210 -31.27 -35.55 1.68
C LYS A 210 -30.31 -36.34 0.80
N TYR A 211 -29.99 -35.87 -0.40
CA TYR A 211 -28.92 -36.43 -1.22
C TYR A 211 -28.25 -35.37 -2.09
N LEU A 212 -27.05 -35.65 -2.57
CA LEU A 212 -26.33 -34.88 -3.57
C LEU A 212 -25.85 -35.80 -4.69
N ILE A 213 -25.85 -35.32 -5.91
CA ILE A 213 -25.36 -36.06 -7.08
C ILE A 213 -24.02 -35.49 -7.52
N ILE A 214 -23.01 -36.35 -7.59
CA ILE A 214 -21.67 -36.03 -8.06
C ILE A 214 -21.41 -36.76 -9.38
N ILE A 215 -20.83 -36.06 -10.36
CA ILE A 215 -20.43 -36.64 -11.65
C ILE A 215 -18.99 -36.24 -11.98
N ALA A 216 -18.19 -37.18 -12.50
CA ALA A 216 -16.85 -36.87 -12.96
C ALA A 216 -16.86 -36.06 -14.26
N ASN A 217 -16.16 -34.92 -14.28
CA ASN A 217 -16.13 -34.05 -15.46
C ASN A 217 -15.20 -34.57 -16.57
N LYS A 218 -14.09 -35.20 -16.16
CA LYS A 218 -13.05 -35.80 -17.02
C LYS A 218 -12.49 -37.07 -16.36
N GLY A 219 -11.86 -37.94 -17.15
CA GLY A 219 -11.19 -39.15 -16.66
C GLY A 219 -11.99 -40.43 -16.94
N ALA A 220 -11.52 -41.57 -16.43
CA ALA A 220 -12.22 -42.84 -16.62
C ALA A 220 -13.64 -42.74 -16.04
N GLY A 221 -14.65 -42.93 -16.89
CA GLY A 221 -16.07 -42.76 -16.54
C GLY A 221 -16.53 -41.30 -16.37
N GLY A 222 -15.77 -40.34 -16.89
CA GLY A 222 -16.11 -38.92 -16.92
C GLY A 222 -16.95 -38.48 -18.12
N LEU A 223 -17.32 -37.21 -18.14
CA LEU A 223 -18.10 -36.61 -19.22
C LEU A 223 -17.27 -36.26 -20.48
N ASP A 224 -15.96 -36.41 -20.45
CA ASP A 224 -15.03 -36.13 -21.57
C ASP A 224 -15.24 -37.03 -22.78
N ALA A 225 -15.86 -38.20 -22.58
CA ALA A 225 -16.39 -39.04 -23.66
C ALA A 225 -17.43 -38.30 -24.53
N PHE A 226 -18.10 -37.28 -24.00
CA PHE A 226 -19.08 -36.46 -24.70
C PHE A 226 -18.44 -35.16 -25.16
N HIS A 227 -17.81 -35.18 -26.34
CA HIS A 227 -17.16 -34.00 -26.90
C HIS A 227 -18.11 -32.80 -26.99
N TRP A 228 -17.68 -31.70 -26.36
CA TRP A 228 -18.33 -30.40 -26.37
C TRP A 228 -17.35 -29.39 -26.96
N GLN A 229 -17.76 -28.66 -28.01
CA GLN A 229 -16.96 -27.58 -28.59
C GLN A 229 -17.51 -26.23 -28.14
N ASP A 230 -16.86 -25.61 -27.14
CA ASP A 230 -17.26 -24.31 -26.57
C ASP A 230 -17.39 -23.19 -27.61
N LYS A 231 -16.60 -23.25 -28.70
CA LYS A 231 -16.47 -22.14 -29.66
C LYS A 231 -17.55 -22.04 -30.74
N GLN A 232 -18.35 -23.09 -30.97
CA GLN A 232 -19.33 -23.09 -32.08
C GLN A 232 -20.79 -22.98 -31.65
N LYS A 233 -21.12 -23.05 -30.35
CA LYS A 233 -22.51 -23.11 -29.86
C LYS A 233 -23.35 -24.23 -30.51
N ASP A 234 -22.70 -25.23 -31.10
CA ASP A 234 -23.36 -26.32 -31.82
C ASP A 234 -23.74 -27.43 -30.83
N LEU A 235 -25.05 -27.59 -30.60
CA LEU A 235 -25.64 -28.67 -29.81
C LEU A 235 -25.50 -30.00 -30.57
N SER A 236 -24.31 -30.61 -30.50
CA SER A 236 -24.15 -32.01 -30.91
C SER A 236 -25.00 -32.92 -30.00
N ARG A 237 -25.40 -34.10 -30.50
CA ARG A 237 -26.13 -35.08 -29.67
C ARG A 237 -25.37 -35.44 -28.40
N ALA A 238 -24.04 -35.58 -28.51
CA ALA A 238 -23.15 -35.82 -27.38
C ALA A 238 -23.15 -34.62 -26.40
N GLY A 239 -23.11 -33.39 -26.93
CA GLY A 239 -23.15 -32.18 -26.11
C GLY A 239 -24.46 -32.04 -25.33
N ASN A 240 -25.60 -32.37 -25.93
CA ASN A 240 -26.89 -32.37 -25.22
C ASN A 240 -26.91 -33.38 -24.06
N ILE A 241 -26.31 -34.56 -24.24
CA ILE A 241 -26.18 -35.55 -23.16
C ILE A 241 -25.30 -35.02 -22.03
N ARG A 242 -24.14 -34.43 -22.34
CA ARG A 242 -23.26 -33.78 -21.35
C ARG A 242 -23.99 -32.69 -20.57
N GLN A 243 -24.72 -31.81 -21.25
CA GLN A 243 -25.51 -30.75 -20.62
C GLN A 243 -26.60 -31.31 -19.70
N ASN A 244 -27.29 -32.37 -20.12
CA ASN A 244 -28.29 -33.05 -19.31
C ASN A 244 -27.69 -33.67 -18.04
N LEU A 245 -26.52 -34.31 -18.14
CA LEU A 245 -25.83 -34.87 -16.98
C LEU A 245 -25.35 -33.78 -16.02
N LEU A 246 -24.81 -32.67 -16.53
CA LEU A 246 -24.48 -31.51 -15.69
C LEU A 246 -25.72 -30.85 -15.06
N ASN A 247 -26.86 -30.82 -15.75
CA ASN A 247 -28.12 -30.37 -15.16
C ASN A 247 -28.59 -31.26 -14.00
N LEU A 248 -28.24 -32.54 -14.01
CA LEU A 248 -28.57 -33.49 -12.95
C LEU A 248 -27.63 -33.35 -11.74
N SER A 249 -26.33 -33.11 -11.97
CA SER A 249 -25.33 -33.04 -10.91
C SER A 249 -25.49 -31.79 -10.04
N ASP A 250 -25.16 -31.93 -8.76
CA ASP A 250 -25.03 -30.82 -7.82
C ASP A 250 -23.55 -30.45 -7.65
N VAL A 251 -22.64 -31.42 -7.79
CA VAL A 251 -21.18 -31.30 -7.62
C VAL A 251 -20.48 -32.06 -8.74
N CYS A 252 -19.23 -31.70 -9.07
CA CYS A 252 -18.41 -32.45 -10.03
C CYS A 252 -17.09 -32.95 -9.43
N PHE A 253 -16.61 -34.10 -9.91
CA PHE A 253 -15.20 -34.47 -9.70
C PHE A 253 -14.33 -33.82 -10.79
N SER A 254 -13.47 -32.89 -10.40
CA SER A 254 -12.38 -32.35 -11.24
C SER A 254 -11.37 -31.59 -10.38
N ASN A 255 -10.08 -31.82 -10.60
CA ASN A 255 -9.00 -31.01 -10.04
C ASN A 255 -8.33 -30.07 -11.07
N ASP A 256 -8.92 -29.94 -12.27
CA ASP A 256 -8.41 -29.06 -13.34
C ASP A 256 -9.01 -27.65 -13.20
N ASP A 257 -8.16 -26.64 -12.99
CA ASP A 257 -8.59 -25.24 -12.79
C ASP A 257 -9.46 -24.72 -13.95
N ASN A 258 -9.18 -25.15 -15.18
CA ASN A 258 -9.97 -24.78 -16.35
C ASN A 258 -11.40 -25.32 -16.28
N ASP A 259 -11.59 -26.52 -15.75
CA ASP A 259 -12.92 -27.10 -15.54
C ASP A 259 -13.66 -26.40 -14.41
N ILE A 260 -12.96 -26.13 -13.31
CA ILE A 260 -13.51 -25.42 -12.14
C ILE A 260 -14.02 -24.04 -12.57
N GLN A 261 -13.19 -23.25 -13.26
CA GLN A 261 -13.59 -21.94 -13.76
C GLN A 261 -14.77 -21.99 -14.73
N PHE A 262 -14.82 -23.00 -15.61
CA PHE A 262 -15.94 -23.19 -16.54
C PHE A 262 -17.24 -23.52 -15.79
N LEU A 263 -17.21 -24.50 -14.89
CA LEU A 263 -18.39 -24.95 -14.14
C LEU A 263 -18.96 -23.91 -13.17
N LEU A 264 -18.17 -22.90 -12.83
CA LEU A 264 -18.54 -21.76 -11.98
C LEU A 264 -18.83 -20.47 -12.77
N GLY A 265 -18.65 -20.48 -14.09
CA GLY A 265 -18.92 -19.34 -14.96
C GLY A 265 -17.93 -18.18 -14.78
N GLN A 266 -16.67 -18.49 -14.47
CA GLN A 266 -15.61 -17.52 -14.18
C GLN A 266 -14.72 -17.22 -15.40
N LYS A 267 -14.98 -17.85 -16.57
CA LYS A 267 -14.26 -17.53 -17.81
C LYS A 267 -14.96 -16.42 -18.58
N GLU A 268 -14.17 -15.61 -19.29
CA GLU A 268 -14.67 -14.51 -20.13
C GLU A 268 -15.68 -14.97 -21.19
N ASP A 269 -15.48 -16.17 -21.75
CA ASP A 269 -16.31 -16.75 -22.82
C ASP A 269 -17.50 -17.57 -22.30
N THR A 270 -17.57 -17.85 -21.00
CA THR A 270 -18.65 -18.59 -20.34
C THR A 270 -18.99 -17.95 -18.99
N PRO A 271 -19.61 -16.75 -19.00
CA PRO A 271 -19.92 -16.03 -17.77
C PRO A 271 -21.01 -16.71 -16.94
N LYS A 272 -21.13 -16.30 -15.67
CA LYS A 272 -22.09 -16.80 -14.67
C LYS A 272 -23.52 -17.01 -15.20
N ASP A 273 -24.07 -16.04 -15.94
CA ASP A 273 -25.43 -16.14 -16.50
C ASP A 273 -25.57 -17.24 -17.55
N GLU A 274 -24.53 -17.49 -18.34
CA GLU A 274 -24.53 -18.56 -19.35
C GLU A 274 -24.57 -19.93 -18.69
N ILE A 275 -23.81 -20.12 -17.62
CA ILE A 275 -23.80 -21.35 -16.82
C ILE A 275 -25.14 -21.60 -16.15
N LEU A 276 -25.74 -20.58 -15.52
CA LEU A 276 -27.07 -20.72 -14.92
C LEU A 276 -28.14 -21.07 -15.96
N ASN A 277 -28.10 -20.42 -17.13
CA ASN A 277 -29.04 -20.72 -18.21
C ASN A 277 -28.89 -22.15 -18.77
N ARG A 278 -27.67 -22.70 -18.80
CA ARG A 278 -27.40 -24.02 -19.39
C ARG A 278 -27.51 -25.18 -18.42
N PHE A 279 -26.97 -25.01 -17.22
CA PHE A 279 -26.76 -26.07 -16.22
C PHE A 279 -27.61 -25.89 -14.95
N ARG A 280 -28.42 -24.82 -14.89
CA ARG A 280 -29.37 -24.46 -13.80
C ARG A 280 -28.76 -24.14 -12.44
N SER A 281 -27.50 -24.50 -12.22
CA SER A 281 -26.71 -24.12 -11.05
C SER A 281 -25.22 -24.13 -11.41
N TYR A 282 -24.41 -23.50 -10.58
CA TYR A 282 -22.96 -23.71 -10.57
C TYR A 282 -22.65 -25.12 -10.05
N LYS A 283 -21.54 -25.70 -10.53
CA LYS A 283 -21.10 -27.03 -10.08
C LYS A 283 -19.76 -26.89 -9.33
N PRO A 284 -19.78 -26.78 -7.99
CA PRO A 284 -18.54 -26.85 -7.22
C PRO A 284 -17.82 -28.16 -7.53
N CYS A 285 -16.50 -28.10 -7.52
CA CYS A 285 -15.66 -29.26 -7.79
C CYS A 285 -15.07 -29.82 -6.49
N ILE A 286 -15.03 -31.14 -6.41
CA ILE A 286 -14.28 -31.90 -5.42
C ILE A 286 -13.36 -32.89 -6.11
N TRP A 287 -12.49 -33.52 -5.35
CA TRP A 287 -11.57 -34.57 -5.77
C TRP A 287 -11.48 -35.67 -4.71
N GLY A 288 -10.90 -36.82 -5.06
CA GLY A 288 -10.80 -37.97 -4.15
C GLY A 288 -9.70 -38.94 -4.51
N SER A 289 -9.52 -39.96 -3.67
CA SER A 289 -8.48 -40.99 -3.90
C SER A 289 -8.85 -41.98 -5.00
N ASP A 290 -10.15 -42.31 -5.13
CA ASP A 290 -10.62 -43.43 -5.95
C ASP A 290 -9.99 -44.78 -5.51
N ALA A 291 -9.87 -44.93 -4.18
CA ALA A 291 -9.07 -45.99 -3.58
C ALA A 291 -9.75 -47.36 -3.65
N HIS A 292 -9.13 -48.27 -4.41
CA HIS A 292 -9.52 -49.68 -4.55
C HIS A 292 -8.58 -50.67 -3.83
N ALA A 293 -7.49 -50.17 -3.24
CA ALA A 293 -6.44 -50.95 -2.55
C ALA A 293 -5.93 -50.19 -1.31
N GLU A 294 -5.34 -50.89 -0.33
CA GLU A 294 -4.94 -50.29 0.95
C GLU A 294 -3.89 -49.19 0.81
N GLU A 295 -2.98 -49.30 -0.15
CA GLU A 295 -1.93 -48.29 -0.39
C GLU A 295 -2.50 -46.94 -0.82
N ASN A 296 -3.64 -46.97 -1.51
CA ASN A 296 -4.26 -45.82 -2.17
C ASN A 296 -5.24 -45.06 -1.29
N LEU A 297 -5.67 -45.64 -0.16
CA LEU A 297 -6.62 -45.02 0.77
C LEU A 297 -6.18 -43.59 1.11
N PHE A 298 -7.06 -42.63 0.78
CA PHE A 298 -6.87 -41.18 1.01
C PHE A 298 -5.70 -40.53 0.27
N HIS A 299 -5.04 -41.26 -0.63
CA HIS A 299 -4.01 -40.68 -1.48
C HIS A 299 -4.67 -40.19 -2.80
N PRO A 300 -4.78 -38.87 -3.05
CA PRO A 300 -5.56 -38.35 -4.17
C PRO A 300 -5.16 -38.94 -5.52
N SER A 301 -6.16 -39.40 -6.29
CA SER A 301 -5.99 -40.11 -7.56
C SER A 301 -4.97 -41.26 -7.49
N ASN A 302 -5.11 -42.16 -6.51
CA ASN A 302 -4.27 -43.34 -6.33
C ASN A 302 -2.75 -43.04 -6.39
N GLY A 303 -2.30 -41.97 -5.71
CA GLY A 303 -0.87 -41.60 -5.73
C GLY A 303 -0.47 -40.51 -6.72
N LYS A 304 -1.30 -40.19 -7.71
CA LYS A 304 -0.88 -39.37 -8.86
C LYS A 304 -0.81 -37.88 -8.59
N THR A 305 -1.54 -37.40 -7.58
CA THR A 305 -1.62 -35.98 -7.25
C THR A 305 -1.48 -35.77 -5.74
N LYS A 306 -1.25 -34.51 -5.35
CA LYS A 306 -1.26 -34.10 -3.94
C LYS A 306 -2.46 -33.22 -3.62
N ASP A 307 -3.45 -33.16 -4.52
CA ASP A 307 -4.55 -32.22 -4.43
C ASP A 307 -5.68 -32.82 -3.60
N TYR A 308 -5.85 -32.32 -2.37
CA TYR A 308 -6.92 -32.74 -1.48
C TYR A 308 -8.14 -31.85 -1.64
N THR A 309 -9.31 -32.40 -1.38
CA THR A 309 -10.53 -31.61 -1.23
C THR A 309 -10.58 -31.04 0.18
N TRP A 310 -10.49 -29.72 0.27
CA TRP A 310 -10.74 -28.97 1.49
C TRP A 310 -12.17 -28.45 1.48
N ILE A 311 -12.92 -28.72 2.55
CA ILE A 311 -14.26 -28.17 2.76
C ILE A 311 -14.28 -27.40 4.06
N LYS A 312 -14.75 -26.16 4.01
CA LYS A 312 -14.88 -25.24 5.16
C LYS A 312 -16.23 -25.40 5.83
N ALA A 313 -16.41 -26.52 6.52
CA ALA A 313 -17.64 -26.83 7.22
C ALA A 313 -17.41 -27.92 8.29
N ASP A 314 -18.38 -28.09 9.17
CA ASP A 314 -18.41 -29.25 10.06
C ASP A 314 -18.67 -30.53 9.24
N PRO A 315 -18.00 -31.66 9.55
CA PRO A 315 -18.13 -32.91 8.82
C PRO A 315 -19.52 -33.52 9.07
N THR A 316 -20.49 -33.01 8.32
CA THR A 316 -21.91 -33.33 8.36
C THR A 316 -22.49 -33.16 6.96
N PHE A 317 -23.67 -33.73 6.71
CA PHE A 317 -24.33 -33.56 5.41
C PHE A 317 -24.76 -32.10 5.15
N GLU A 318 -25.21 -31.38 6.16
CA GLU A 318 -25.53 -29.94 6.05
C GLU A 318 -24.27 -29.10 5.79
N GLY A 319 -23.13 -29.51 6.37
CA GLY A 319 -21.83 -28.92 6.09
C GLY A 319 -21.38 -29.14 4.65
N LEU A 320 -21.56 -30.36 4.11
CA LEU A 320 -21.28 -30.65 2.71
C LEU A 320 -22.11 -29.77 1.77
N LYS A 321 -23.40 -29.56 2.07
CA LYS A 321 -24.27 -28.69 1.26
C LYS A 321 -23.81 -27.23 1.20
N GLN A 322 -22.95 -26.76 2.12
CA GLN A 322 -22.45 -25.39 2.03
C GLN A 322 -21.70 -25.12 0.72
N ILE A 323 -21.04 -26.14 0.14
CA ILE A 323 -20.29 -25.99 -1.11
C ILE A 323 -21.19 -25.71 -2.32
N ILE A 324 -22.48 -26.05 -2.28
CA ILE A 324 -23.41 -25.74 -3.38
C ILE A 324 -24.09 -24.36 -3.18
N TYR A 325 -24.09 -23.83 -1.96
CA TYR A 325 -24.62 -22.49 -1.66
C TYR A 325 -23.57 -21.39 -1.91
N GLU A 326 -22.31 -21.66 -1.60
CA GLU A 326 -21.16 -20.77 -1.84
C GLU A 326 -20.07 -21.54 -2.62
N PRO A 327 -20.29 -21.80 -3.93
CA PRO A 327 -19.50 -22.73 -4.73
C PRO A 327 -18.16 -22.18 -5.21
N GLU A 328 -17.89 -20.88 -5.03
CA GLU A 328 -16.63 -20.26 -5.43
C GLU A 328 -15.42 -20.88 -4.70
N PRO A 329 -14.28 -21.13 -5.40
CA PRO A 329 -13.14 -21.78 -4.80
C PRO A 329 -12.53 -20.89 -3.72
N GLY A 330 -12.32 -21.45 -2.52
CA GLY A 330 -11.79 -20.71 -1.37
C GLY A 330 -12.86 -20.09 -0.46
N GLU A 331 -14.15 -20.14 -0.82
CA GLU A 331 -15.24 -19.79 0.11
C GLU A 331 -15.57 -20.98 1.03
N ARG A 332 -16.09 -22.07 0.43
CA ARG A 332 -16.45 -23.31 1.15
C ARG A 332 -15.75 -24.57 0.67
N VAL A 333 -15.22 -24.56 -0.55
CA VAL A 333 -14.51 -25.70 -1.14
C VAL A 333 -13.25 -25.23 -1.84
N LYS A 334 -12.16 -25.99 -1.72
CA LYS A 334 -10.94 -25.75 -2.51
C LYS A 334 -10.18 -27.05 -2.70
N ILE A 335 -9.72 -27.27 -3.92
CA ILE A 335 -8.83 -28.39 -4.25
C ILE A 335 -7.40 -27.86 -4.17
N SER A 336 -6.61 -28.38 -3.24
CA SER A 336 -5.26 -27.86 -3.00
C SER A 336 -4.39 -28.85 -2.21
N PRO A 337 -3.06 -28.85 -2.42
CA PRO A 337 -2.14 -29.62 -1.59
C PRO A 337 -1.99 -29.08 -0.17
N VAL A 338 -2.34 -27.82 0.07
CA VAL A 338 -2.22 -27.15 1.37
C VAL A 338 -3.56 -26.58 1.81
N GLU A 339 -3.69 -26.33 3.12
CA GLU A 339 -4.89 -25.72 3.65
C GLU A 339 -5.11 -24.32 3.04
N PRO A 340 -6.34 -23.97 2.61
CA PRO A 340 -6.64 -22.61 2.15
C PRO A 340 -6.53 -21.56 3.26
N ASN A 341 -6.19 -20.32 2.88
CA ASN A 341 -6.22 -19.12 3.72
C ASN A 341 -5.49 -19.30 5.06
N GLN A 342 -4.24 -19.80 4.99
CA GLN A 342 -3.38 -19.93 6.16
C GLN A 342 -3.05 -18.55 6.73
N LYS A 343 -3.19 -18.44 8.06
CA LYS A 343 -2.93 -17.22 8.81
C LYS A 343 -1.86 -17.50 9.85
N ASP A 344 -1.08 -16.47 10.17
CA ASP A 344 -0.07 -16.53 11.22
C ASP A 344 -0.74 -16.73 12.60
N GLY A 345 -0.41 -17.84 13.29
CA GLY A 345 -1.04 -18.18 14.57
C GLY A 345 -0.91 -17.10 15.64
N TYR A 346 0.22 -16.37 15.69
CA TYR A 346 0.45 -15.27 16.62
C TYR A 346 -0.39 -14.01 16.34
N LYS A 347 -1.16 -13.98 15.24
CA LYS A 347 -2.10 -12.90 14.89
C LYS A 347 -3.57 -13.31 14.97
N ILE A 348 -3.85 -14.50 15.49
CA ILE A 348 -5.21 -15.04 15.61
C ILE A 348 -5.53 -15.15 17.10
N ILE A 349 -6.60 -14.50 17.56
CA ILE A 349 -7.10 -14.75 18.92
C ILE A 349 -7.87 -16.06 18.85
N SER A 350 -7.35 -17.10 19.51
CA SER A 350 -7.95 -18.44 19.48
C SER A 350 -9.02 -18.60 20.55
N LYS A 351 -8.84 -17.96 21.70
CA LYS A 351 -9.80 -17.98 22.80
C LYS A 351 -9.57 -16.85 23.80
N ILE A 352 -10.59 -16.56 24.59
CA ILE A 352 -10.53 -15.75 25.81
C ILE A 352 -10.97 -16.59 27.01
N ARG A 353 -10.28 -16.42 28.13
CA ARG A 353 -10.59 -17.09 29.41
C ARG A 353 -11.08 -16.06 30.41
N PHE A 354 -12.13 -16.40 31.15
CA PHE A 354 -12.66 -15.59 32.25
C PHE A 354 -12.60 -16.39 33.55
N THR A 355 -12.09 -15.77 34.62
CA THR A 355 -12.10 -16.33 35.97
C THR A 355 -12.62 -15.28 36.96
N ASN A 356 -13.13 -15.74 38.11
CA ASN A 356 -13.79 -14.90 39.12
C ASN A 356 -15.08 -14.20 38.64
N THR A 357 -15.79 -14.77 37.68
CA THR A 357 -17.11 -14.30 37.25
C THR A 357 -18.00 -15.47 36.85
N ASN A 358 -19.33 -15.26 36.94
CA ASN A 358 -20.33 -16.13 36.33
C ASN A 358 -21.05 -15.43 35.15
N ASP A 359 -20.65 -14.20 34.82
CA ASP A 359 -21.27 -13.39 33.77
C ASP A 359 -20.87 -13.87 32.36
N PHE A 360 -19.68 -14.46 32.26
CA PHE A 360 -19.16 -15.09 31.04
C PHE A 360 -18.85 -16.58 31.29
N PRO A 361 -18.92 -17.42 30.25
CA PRO A 361 -18.33 -18.76 30.28
C PRO A 361 -16.84 -18.71 30.65
N GLU A 362 -16.35 -19.79 31.26
CA GLU A 362 -14.93 -19.92 31.63
C GLU A 362 -14.00 -19.73 30.42
N GLU A 363 -14.40 -20.25 29.25
CA GLU A 363 -13.68 -20.09 28.00
C GLU A 363 -14.64 -19.82 26.84
N ILE A 364 -14.25 -18.92 25.94
CA ILE A 364 -14.91 -18.69 24.66
C ILE A 364 -13.86 -18.86 23.57
N GLU A 365 -14.08 -19.83 22.68
CA GLU A 365 -13.22 -20.09 21.52
C GLU A 365 -13.67 -19.28 20.31
N PHE A 366 -12.72 -18.86 19.49
CA PHE A 366 -12.95 -18.11 18.26
C PHE A 366 -12.46 -18.87 17.03
N ASN A 367 -13.16 -18.68 15.92
CA ASN A 367 -12.68 -19.09 14.60
C ASN A 367 -11.57 -18.13 14.15
N LYS A 368 -10.60 -18.62 13.37
CA LYS A 368 -9.54 -17.78 12.78
C LYS A 368 -10.02 -16.77 11.71
N ASN A 369 -11.27 -16.90 11.27
CA ASN A 369 -11.91 -16.03 10.30
C ASN A 369 -12.93 -15.11 11.00
N LEU A 370 -13.90 -14.59 10.25
CA LEU A 370 -14.94 -13.73 10.77
C LEU A 370 -15.74 -14.43 11.90
N CYS A 371 -15.76 -13.81 13.07
CA CYS A 371 -16.60 -14.21 14.19
C CYS A 371 -17.69 -13.16 14.43
N SER A 372 -18.96 -13.53 14.27
CA SER A 372 -20.10 -12.65 14.53
C SER A 372 -20.70 -12.96 15.89
N ILE A 373 -20.67 -11.97 16.80
CA ILE A 373 -21.24 -12.08 18.14
C ILE A 373 -22.65 -11.51 18.13
N ILE A 374 -23.66 -12.38 18.22
CA ILE A 374 -25.08 -12.02 18.16
C ILE A 374 -25.76 -12.23 19.52
N GLY A 375 -26.75 -11.40 19.84
CA GLY A 375 -27.50 -11.51 21.10
C GLY A 375 -28.39 -10.30 21.37
N SER A 376 -29.28 -10.39 22.35
CA SER A 376 -30.18 -9.28 22.72
C SER A 376 -29.42 -8.04 23.20
N ARG A 377 -30.10 -6.89 23.26
CA ARG A 377 -29.52 -5.70 23.92
C ARG A 377 -29.09 -6.04 25.34
N SER A 378 -27.93 -5.51 25.75
CA SER A 378 -27.32 -5.73 27.08
C SER A 378 -26.92 -7.17 27.39
N SER A 379 -26.72 -8.02 26.38
CA SER A 379 -26.24 -9.41 26.55
C SER A 379 -24.71 -9.54 26.75
N GLY A 380 -23.97 -8.43 26.96
CA GLY A 380 -22.52 -8.46 27.18
C GLY A 380 -21.64 -8.51 25.93
N LYS A 381 -22.15 -8.19 24.73
CA LYS A 381 -21.38 -8.23 23.47
C LYS A 381 -20.23 -7.21 23.44
N SER A 382 -20.54 -5.94 23.68
CA SER A 382 -19.55 -4.86 23.76
C SER A 382 -18.58 -5.07 24.91
N ALA A 383 -19.08 -5.61 26.04
CA ALA A 383 -18.25 -6.02 27.17
C ALA A 383 -17.21 -7.09 26.78
N LEU A 384 -17.62 -8.11 26.03
CA LEU A 384 -16.71 -9.15 25.54
C LEU A 384 -15.61 -8.55 24.65
N LEU A 385 -15.96 -7.68 23.69
CA LEU A 385 -14.98 -7.02 22.83
C LEU A 385 -14.03 -6.12 23.62
N ALA A 386 -14.55 -5.38 24.61
CA ALA A 386 -13.73 -4.55 25.50
C ALA A 386 -12.76 -5.40 26.34
N TYR A 387 -13.19 -6.55 26.87
CA TYR A 387 -12.30 -7.46 27.59
C TYR A 387 -11.24 -8.10 26.69
N ILE A 388 -11.58 -8.44 25.45
CA ILE A 388 -10.58 -8.91 24.47
C ILE A 388 -9.58 -7.77 24.22
N ALA A 389 -10.06 -6.55 24.01
CA ALA A 389 -9.20 -5.41 23.75
C ALA A 389 -8.24 -5.12 24.92
N HIS A 390 -8.78 -5.06 26.13
CA HIS A 390 -8.02 -4.85 27.35
C HIS A 390 -7.05 -6.02 27.65
N SER A 391 -7.39 -7.25 27.24
CA SER A 391 -6.48 -8.39 27.36
C SER A 391 -5.24 -8.25 26.49
N VAL A 392 -5.37 -7.69 25.29
CA VAL A 392 -4.28 -7.54 24.32
C VAL A 392 -3.47 -6.28 24.57
N ASP A 393 -4.16 -5.13 24.62
CA ASP A 393 -3.58 -3.81 24.78
C ASP A 393 -4.41 -3.01 25.79
N LYS A 394 -3.93 -3.03 27.03
CA LYS A 394 -4.59 -2.38 28.15
C LYS A 394 -4.68 -0.87 27.98
N GLU A 395 -3.60 -0.22 27.56
CA GLU A 395 -3.53 1.24 27.43
C GLU A 395 -4.50 1.73 26.36
N LEU A 396 -4.53 1.06 25.20
CA LEU A 396 -5.47 1.36 24.12
C LEU A 396 -6.93 1.19 24.57
N ALA A 397 -7.25 0.09 25.28
CA ALA A 397 -8.61 -0.17 25.71
C ALA A 397 -9.10 0.86 26.74
N GLU A 398 -8.27 1.23 27.71
CA GLU A 398 -8.60 2.24 28.74
C GLU A 398 -8.71 3.66 28.14
N GLU A 399 -7.99 3.98 27.06
CA GLU A 399 -8.14 5.24 26.33
C GLU A 399 -9.47 5.30 25.56
N LEU A 400 -9.88 4.19 24.94
CA LEU A 400 -11.06 4.16 24.09
C LEU A 400 -12.38 4.03 24.87
N VAL A 401 -12.40 3.25 25.96
CA VAL A 401 -13.59 3.01 26.77
C VAL A 401 -13.27 3.06 28.27
N GLU A 402 -14.15 3.68 29.07
CA GLU A 402 -13.98 3.77 30.54
C GLU A 402 -14.11 2.42 31.24
N GLY A 403 -14.72 1.45 30.55
CA GLY A 403 -15.02 0.12 31.05
C GLY A 403 -15.76 -0.76 30.03
N PRO A 404 -15.97 -2.05 30.31
CA PRO A 404 -16.71 -2.97 29.45
C PRO A 404 -18.23 -2.81 29.57
N GLY A 405 -18.73 -1.94 30.44
CA GLY A 405 -20.16 -1.71 30.64
C GLY A 405 -20.49 -0.26 30.93
N GLU A 406 -21.78 0.07 30.92
CA GLU A 406 -22.27 1.41 31.22
C GLU A 406 -22.41 1.63 32.75
N GLY A 407 -21.83 2.72 33.25
CA GLY A 407 -22.00 3.17 34.63
C GLY A 407 -20.77 2.97 35.51
N ALA A 408 -20.72 3.74 36.61
CA ALA A 408 -19.53 3.89 37.44
C ALA A 408 -19.00 2.59 38.07
N ASP A 409 -19.83 1.57 38.23
CA ASP A 409 -19.43 0.27 38.80
C ASP A 409 -18.71 -0.64 37.78
N TYR A 410 -18.81 -0.30 36.50
CA TYR A 410 -18.16 -1.01 35.40
C TYR A 410 -16.90 -0.30 34.90
N HIS A 411 -16.35 0.65 35.64
CA HIS A 411 -15.05 1.24 35.27
C HIS A 411 -13.91 0.25 35.53
N TRP A 412 -12.86 0.29 34.70
CA TRP A 412 -11.73 -0.64 34.78
C TRP A 412 -11.12 -0.76 36.19
N ASP A 413 -11.08 0.32 36.97
CA ASP A 413 -10.54 0.37 38.33
C ASP A 413 -11.36 -0.41 39.37
N LYS A 414 -12.64 -0.70 39.08
CA LYS A 414 -13.56 -1.39 39.99
C LYS A 414 -13.85 -2.84 39.59
N ILE A 415 -13.37 -3.28 38.43
CA ILE A 415 -13.63 -4.62 37.91
C ILE A 415 -12.69 -5.63 38.54
N ASN A 416 -13.26 -6.71 39.09
CA ASN A 416 -12.52 -7.83 39.66
C ASN A 416 -12.58 -9.11 38.80
N ILE A 417 -12.92 -8.97 37.51
CA ILE A 417 -12.98 -10.08 36.55
C ILE A 417 -11.58 -10.28 35.97
N LYS A 418 -11.00 -11.47 36.19
CA LYS A 418 -9.73 -11.85 35.58
C LYS A 418 -9.98 -12.39 34.18
N HIS A 419 -9.26 -11.86 33.21
CA HIS A 419 -9.42 -12.18 31.80
C HIS A 419 -8.06 -12.24 31.09
N SER A 420 -7.93 -13.14 30.13
CA SER A 420 -6.73 -13.32 29.32
C SER A 420 -7.06 -13.98 27.99
N ILE A 421 -6.33 -13.65 26.94
CA ILE A 421 -6.44 -14.34 25.65
C ILE A 421 -5.34 -15.37 25.44
N GLU A 422 -5.58 -16.29 24.51
CA GLU A 422 -4.56 -17.13 23.90
C GLU A 422 -4.56 -16.89 22.38
N TRP A 423 -3.36 -16.87 21.80
CA TRP A 423 -3.16 -16.76 20.37
C TRP A 423 -3.34 -18.13 19.68
N GLY A 424 -3.43 -18.15 18.35
CA GLY A 424 -3.59 -19.37 17.54
C GLY A 424 -2.35 -20.25 17.46
N ASN A 425 -1.23 -19.82 18.03
CA ASN A 425 -0.02 -20.62 18.24
C ASN A 425 0.11 -21.13 19.69
N ASP A 426 -1.00 -21.15 20.43
CA ASP A 426 -1.12 -21.61 21.81
C ASP A 426 -0.31 -20.80 22.85
N GLN A 427 0.14 -19.59 22.49
CA GLN A 427 0.82 -18.68 23.41
C GLN A 427 -0.16 -17.74 24.11
N SER A 428 0.09 -17.44 25.38
CA SER A 428 -0.66 -16.40 26.12
C SER A 428 -0.21 -14.99 25.71
N ASN A 429 -1.02 -13.96 26.01
CA ASN A 429 -0.63 -12.57 25.73
C ASN A 429 0.64 -12.13 26.50
N ASP A 430 0.90 -12.72 27.67
CA ASP A 430 2.10 -12.41 28.47
C ASP A 430 3.38 -12.97 27.82
N GLU A 431 3.27 -14.07 27.06
CA GLU A 431 4.38 -14.73 26.38
C GLU A 431 4.63 -14.17 24.97
N SER A 432 3.57 -13.63 24.35
CA SER A 432 3.60 -13.11 22.98
C SER A 432 2.79 -11.80 22.92
N PRO A 433 3.46 -10.64 22.97
CA PRO A 433 2.78 -9.35 22.84
C PRO A 433 2.21 -9.23 21.42
N GLY A 434 0.89 -9.03 21.32
CA GLY A 434 0.24 -8.79 20.05
C GLY A 434 -0.32 -7.38 19.92
N LYS A 435 -1.06 -7.15 18.82
CA LYS A 435 -1.82 -5.92 18.59
C LYS A 435 -3.22 -6.26 18.14
N ILE A 436 -4.09 -5.27 18.22
CA ILE A 436 -5.45 -5.32 17.67
C ILE A 436 -5.83 -3.97 17.08
N VAL A 437 -6.81 -3.99 16.20
CA VAL A 437 -7.53 -2.78 15.79
C VAL A 437 -8.91 -2.83 16.44
N PHE A 438 -9.21 -1.90 17.35
CA PHE A 438 -10.50 -1.85 18.04
C PHE A 438 -11.31 -0.62 17.64
N ILE A 439 -12.46 -0.85 17.00
CA ILE A 439 -13.44 0.17 16.65
C ILE A 439 -14.60 0.06 17.64
N ARG A 440 -14.57 0.88 18.71
CA ARG A 440 -15.60 0.91 19.76
C ARG A 440 -16.96 1.39 19.24
N GLN A 441 -18.02 1.14 20.00
CA GLN A 441 -19.36 1.62 19.70
C GLN A 441 -19.41 3.13 19.40
N ASN A 442 -20.17 3.49 18.36
CA ASN A 442 -20.37 4.86 17.84
C ASN A 442 -19.10 5.59 17.38
N TYR A 443 -17.92 4.94 17.37
CA TYR A 443 -16.66 5.58 16.96
C TYR A 443 -16.76 6.22 15.58
N LEU A 444 -17.24 5.48 14.58
CA LEU A 444 -17.33 5.99 13.20
C LEU A 444 -18.31 7.17 13.11
N PHE A 445 -19.42 7.12 13.83
CA PHE A 445 -20.40 8.20 13.89
C PHE A 445 -19.83 9.46 14.57
N ASP A 446 -19.16 9.32 15.72
CA ASP A 446 -18.52 10.42 16.44
C ASP A 446 -17.46 11.11 15.56
N GLN A 447 -16.65 10.31 14.88
CA GLN A 447 -15.59 10.77 13.99
C GLN A 447 -16.13 11.40 12.70
N SER A 448 -17.24 10.91 12.15
CA SER A 448 -17.87 11.47 10.95
C SER A 448 -18.27 12.95 11.11
N LYS A 449 -18.53 13.40 12.34
CA LYS A 449 -18.86 14.78 12.68
C LYS A 449 -17.64 15.70 12.71
N LYS A 450 -16.43 15.14 12.70
CA LYS A 450 -15.16 15.84 12.81
C LYS A 450 -14.35 15.66 11.53
N PRO A 451 -14.67 16.40 10.45
CA PRO A 451 -14.02 16.21 9.16
C PRO A 451 -12.51 16.42 9.24
N ASP A 452 -12.01 17.30 10.11
CA ASP A 452 -10.57 17.57 10.24
C ASP A 452 -9.78 16.37 10.78
N GLU A 453 -10.31 15.61 11.73
CA GLU A 453 -9.67 14.36 12.23
C GLU A 453 -9.57 13.31 11.09
N ILE A 454 -10.56 13.27 10.19
CA ILE A 454 -10.53 12.39 9.01
C ILE A 454 -9.49 12.86 7.98
N LYS A 455 -9.33 14.18 7.78
CA LYS A 455 -8.34 14.75 6.85
C LYS A 455 -6.92 14.32 7.22
N GLU A 456 -6.61 14.25 8.51
CA GLU A 456 -5.30 13.83 9.01
C GLU A 456 -4.96 12.37 8.64
N LYS A 457 -5.97 11.49 8.56
CA LYS A 457 -5.82 10.08 8.15
C LYS A 457 -5.60 9.87 6.66
N ILE A 458 -5.88 10.87 5.81
CA ILE A 458 -5.68 10.76 4.35
C ILE A 458 -4.20 10.59 4.02
N LYS A 459 -3.32 11.42 4.60
CA LYS A 459 -1.89 11.44 4.26
C LYS A 459 -1.16 10.12 4.56
N PRO A 460 -1.31 9.50 5.75
CA PRO A 460 -0.70 8.21 6.04
C PRO A 460 -1.11 7.11 5.05
N VAL A 461 -2.41 7.01 4.77
CA VAL A 461 -2.94 6.00 3.83
C VAL A 461 -2.44 6.26 2.41
N LEU A 462 -2.51 7.50 1.92
CA LEU A 462 -2.03 7.90 0.60
C LEU A 462 -0.55 7.59 0.41
N PHE A 463 0.30 7.91 1.39
CA PHE A 463 1.74 7.64 1.30
C PHE A 463 2.10 6.16 1.35
N ARG A 464 1.23 5.36 1.95
CA ARG A 464 1.37 3.91 1.94
C ARG A 464 0.91 3.33 0.61
N THR A 465 -0.26 3.72 0.11
CA THR A 465 -0.78 3.20 -1.16
C THR A 465 0.05 3.68 -2.34
N LEU A 466 0.65 4.86 -2.26
CA LEU A 466 1.47 5.46 -3.30
C LEU A 466 2.90 5.80 -2.79
N PRO A 467 3.75 4.79 -2.54
CA PRO A 467 5.10 4.99 -1.99
C PRO A 467 6.00 5.82 -2.93
N ASP A 468 5.84 5.65 -4.26
CA ASP A 468 6.55 6.45 -5.26
C ASP A 468 6.16 7.93 -5.20
N PHE A 469 4.88 8.21 -4.93
CA PHE A 469 4.41 9.57 -4.75
C PHE A 469 4.95 10.18 -3.45
N LYS A 470 4.98 9.41 -2.35
CA LYS A 470 5.62 9.85 -1.08
C LYS A 470 7.06 10.32 -1.31
N ALA A 471 7.87 9.53 -2.02
CA ALA A 471 9.25 9.90 -2.32
C ALA A 471 9.35 11.22 -3.10
N LYS A 472 8.50 11.40 -4.12
CA LYS A 472 8.42 12.65 -4.90
C LYS A 472 7.97 13.85 -4.05
N TYR A 473 6.99 13.65 -3.17
CA TYR A 473 6.51 14.67 -2.24
C TYR A 473 7.61 15.13 -1.28
N GLU A 474 8.29 14.18 -0.62
CA GLU A 474 9.38 14.49 0.31
C GLU A 474 10.53 15.22 -0.40
N GLN A 475 10.86 14.81 -1.63
CA GLN A 475 11.83 15.49 -2.48
C GLN A 475 11.41 16.93 -2.81
N ALA A 476 10.16 17.15 -3.21
CA ALA A 476 9.63 18.46 -3.54
C ALA A 476 9.64 19.40 -2.32
N VAL A 477 9.18 18.94 -1.15
CA VAL A 477 9.18 19.75 0.09
C VAL A 477 10.60 20.17 0.48
N ASN A 478 11.58 19.26 0.38
CA ASN A 478 12.98 19.59 0.66
C ASN A 478 13.54 20.63 -0.31
N ASN A 479 13.26 20.49 -1.61
CA ASN A 479 13.72 21.44 -2.63
C ASN A 479 13.07 22.81 -2.48
N ILE A 480 11.78 22.86 -2.13
CA ILE A 480 11.08 24.10 -1.78
C ILE A 480 11.80 24.83 -0.63
N GLY A 481 12.19 24.10 0.42
CA GLY A 481 12.99 24.66 1.52
C GLY A 481 14.32 25.25 1.07
N VAL A 482 15.04 24.58 0.16
CA VAL A 482 16.29 25.09 -0.42
C VAL A 482 16.05 26.36 -1.23
N TYR A 483 15.02 26.39 -2.08
CA TYR A 483 14.68 27.58 -2.86
C TYR A 483 14.31 28.76 -1.96
N ASN A 484 13.58 28.53 -0.87
CA ASN A 484 13.26 29.58 0.11
C ASN A 484 14.51 30.14 0.81
N GLN A 485 15.49 29.29 1.11
CA GLN A 485 16.77 29.75 1.65
C GLN A 485 17.55 30.57 0.62
N GLN A 486 17.63 30.11 -0.63
CA GLN A 486 18.31 30.82 -1.71
C GLN A 486 17.67 32.19 -1.98
N ILE A 487 16.34 32.28 -1.97
CA ILE A 487 15.61 33.55 -2.07
C ILE A 487 16.01 34.48 -0.91
N SER A 488 16.04 33.98 0.32
CA SER A 488 16.43 34.78 1.49
C SER A 488 17.85 35.30 1.39
N ASP A 489 18.80 34.45 0.99
CA ASP A 489 20.22 34.81 0.80
C ASP A 489 20.38 35.88 -0.30
N GLN A 490 19.60 35.80 -1.40
CA GLN A 490 19.62 36.82 -2.46
C GLN A 490 18.98 38.15 -2.02
N ILE A 491 17.93 38.11 -1.21
CA ILE A 491 17.34 39.32 -0.63
C ILE A 491 18.36 40.01 0.28
N ASP A 492 19.13 39.25 1.04
CA ASP A 492 20.18 39.81 1.90
C ASP A 492 21.23 40.55 1.11
N ASN A 493 21.78 39.87 0.10
CA ASN A 493 22.75 40.47 -0.80
C ASN A 493 22.18 41.72 -1.49
N TRP A 494 20.90 41.69 -1.89
CA TRP A 494 20.25 42.84 -2.53
C TRP A 494 20.17 44.06 -1.60
N PHE A 495 19.81 43.87 -0.32
CA PHE A 495 19.79 44.97 0.65
C PHE A 495 21.19 45.50 0.95
N ASP A 496 22.17 44.61 1.12
CA ASP A 496 23.55 44.98 1.45
C ASP A 496 24.23 45.72 0.27
N LEU A 497 23.94 45.29 -0.97
CA LEU A 497 24.35 46.00 -2.20
C LEU A 497 23.66 47.37 -2.32
N SER A 498 22.39 47.47 -1.95
CA SER A 498 21.66 48.74 -1.98
C SER A 498 22.24 49.76 -1.00
N ASP A 499 22.58 49.33 0.22
CA ASP A 499 23.27 50.15 1.22
C ASP A 499 24.67 50.57 0.75
N SER A 500 25.41 49.64 0.11
CA SER A 500 26.72 49.93 -0.49
C SER A 500 26.63 50.97 -1.61
N ILE A 501 25.66 50.84 -2.52
CA ILE A 501 25.41 51.80 -3.60
C ILE A 501 25.07 53.18 -3.03
N LYS A 502 24.26 53.23 -1.97
CA LYS A 502 23.92 54.48 -1.29
C LYS A 502 25.15 55.15 -0.68
N SER A 503 26.03 54.38 -0.03
CA SER A 503 27.31 54.88 0.51
C SER A 503 28.24 55.40 -0.60
N LEU A 504 28.38 54.65 -1.70
CA LEU A 504 29.15 55.08 -2.87
C LEU A 504 28.58 56.36 -3.50
N ASP A 505 27.25 56.52 -3.52
CA ASP A 505 26.60 57.75 -3.96
C ASP A 505 26.90 58.95 -3.05
N GLU A 506 26.96 58.75 -1.73
CA GLU A 506 27.39 59.79 -0.80
C GLU A 506 28.87 60.14 -0.95
N GLN A 507 29.74 59.13 -1.18
CA GLN A 507 31.16 59.36 -1.47
C GLN A 507 31.36 60.17 -2.75
N LEU A 508 30.69 59.81 -3.84
CA LEU A 508 30.74 60.56 -5.10
C LEU A 508 30.25 62.00 -4.92
N LYS A 509 29.19 62.22 -4.13
CA LYS A 509 28.71 63.57 -3.79
C LYS A 509 29.75 64.37 -3.00
N ASN A 510 30.47 63.73 -2.08
CA ASN A 510 31.51 64.39 -1.27
C ASN A 510 32.78 64.70 -2.07
N LEU A 511 33.13 63.89 -3.08
CA LEU A 511 34.28 64.10 -3.94
C LEU A 511 34.08 65.26 -4.94
N GLY A 512 32.83 65.61 -5.27
CA GLY A 512 32.48 66.76 -6.12
C GLY A 512 32.31 66.43 -7.61
N ASP A 513 32.01 67.44 -8.42
CA ASP A 513 31.80 67.28 -9.87
C ASP A 513 33.15 67.16 -10.60
N LYS A 514 33.39 65.97 -11.17
CA LYS A 514 34.58 65.68 -11.99
C LYS A 514 34.87 66.75 -13.04
N LYS A 515 33.86 67.22 -13.77
CA LYS A 515 34.05 68.23 -14.85
C LYS A 515 34.47 69.58 -14.30
N ALA A 516 33.99 69.94 -13.11
CA ALA A 516 34.38 71.19 -12.46
C ALA A 516 35.84 71.11 -11.98
N ILE A 517 36.23 69.97 -11.39
CA ILE A 517 37.60 69.71 -10.92
C ILE A 517 38.59 69.69 -12.09
N GLU A 518 38.27 69.01 -13.20
CA GLU A 518 39.10 69.00 -14.43
C GLU A 518 39.30 70.41 -15.02
N LYS A 519 38.31 71.30 -14.88
CA LYS A 519 38.43 72.68 -15.34
C LYS A 519 39.35 73.51 -14.44
N GLU A 520 39.21 73.37 -13.12
CA GLU A 520 40.10 74.03 -12.15
C GLU A 520 41.55 73.53 -12.27
N GLU A 521 41.72 72.24 -12.55
CA GLU A 521 43.02 71.63 -12.85
C GLU A 521 43.70 72.33 -14.03
N ALA A 522 43.01 72.46 -15.17
CA ALA A 522 43.52 73.15 -16.34
C ALA A 522 43.86 74.64 -16.07
N GLU A 523 43.09 75.31 -15.20
CA GLU A 523 43.39 76.69 -14.79
C GLU A 523 44.64 76.78 -13.90
N ILE A 524 44.90 75.80 -13.03
CA ILE A 524 46.12 75.71 -12.24
C ILE A 524 47.33 75.41 -13.13
N GLU A 525 47.21 74.52 -14.13
CA GLU A 525 48.28 74.27 -15.10
C GLU A 525 48.70 75.54 -15.85
N LEU A 526 47.72 76.37 -16.25
CA LEU A 526 47.97 77.67 -16.87
C LEU A 526 48.69 78.64 -15.92
N LYS A 527 48.32 78.66 -14.63
CA LYS A 527 48.99 79.47 -13.61
C LYS A 527 50.43 79.01 -13.36
N ILE A 528 50.69 77.70 -13.30
CA ILE A 528 52.04 77.14 -13.20
C ILE A 528 52.88 77.56 -14.41
N LYS A 529 52.30 77.52 -15.61
CA LYS A 529 52.95 77.97 -16.86
C LYS A 529 53.27 79.48 -16.85
N SER A 530 52.41 80.31 -16.27
CA SER A 530 52.66 81.76 -16.14
C SER A 530 53.74 82.10 -15.10
N LEU A 531 53.80 81.36 -13.97
CA LEU A 531 54.82 81.52 -12.93
C LEU A 531 56.21 81.07 -13.39
N LYS A 532 56.24 80.07 -14.27
CA LYS A 532 57.45 79.61 -14.97
C LYS A 532 58.07 80.75 -15.80
N GLU A 533 57.27 81.46 -16.61
CA GLU A 533 57.73 82.56 -17.46
C GLU A 533 58.24 83.76 -16.63
N LYS A 534 57.58 84.06 -15.50
CA LYS A 534 57.91 85.20 -14.61
C LYS A 534 59.24 85.04 -13.84
N ASN A 535 59.60 83.81 -13.47
CA ASN A 535 60.76 83.53 -12.61
C ASN A 535 61.97 82.95 -13.36
N GLN A 536 61.94 82.92 -14.70
CA GLN A 536 63.01 82.40 -15.57
C GLN A 536 63.47 80.97 -15.21
N PHE A 537 62.53 80.10 -14.85
CA PHE A 537 62.82 78.70 -14.56
C PHE A 537 63.09 77.90 -15.85
N SER A 538 63.98 76.91 -15.78
CA SER A 538 64.28 76.00 -16.90
C SER A 538 63.09 75.07 -17.18
N ASP A 539 62.70 74.93 -18.46
CA ASP A 539 61.67 74.00 -18.93
C ASP A 539 61.95 72.56 -18.48
N GLU A 540 63.22 72.15 -18.53
CA GLU A 540 63.66 70.82 -18.15
C GLU A 540 63.58 70.61 -16.63
N ASP A 541 64.02 71.60 -15.84
CA ASP A 541 64.03 71.51 -14.37
C ASP A 541 62.62 71.53 -13.77
N LEU A 542 61.72 72.36 -14.33
CA LEU A 542 60.34 72.49 -13.84
C LEU A 542 59.51 71.25 -14.18
N LYS A 543 59.71 70.70 -15.37
CA LYS A 543 59.10 69.42 -15.76
C LYS A 543 59.60 68.28 -14.89
N GLN A 544 60.92 68.21 -14.65
CA GLN A 544 61.50 67.24 -13.72
C GLN A 544 60.96 67.40 -12.30
N TYR A 545 60.80 68.64 -11.80
CA TYR A 545 60.23 68.90 -10.48
C TYR A 545 58.75 68.48 -10.38
N GLN A 546 57.94 68.77 -11.40
CA GLN A 546 56.55 68.31 -11.47
C GLN A 546 56.46 66.79 -11.51
N GLU A 547 57.27 66.14 -12.34
CA GLU A 547 57.34 64.67 -12.43
C GLU A 547 57.78 64.05 -11.09
N ILE A 548 58.83 64.59 -10.44
CA ILE A 548 59.30 64.12 -9.13
C ILE A 548 58.22 64.30 -8.06
N THR A 549 57.57 65.46 -8.01
CA THR A 549 56.54 65.75 -7.00
C THR A 549 55.29 64.90 -7.21
N ALA A 550 54.92 64.65 -8.47
CA ALA A 550 53.84 63.72 -8.81
C ALA A 550 54.18 62.28 -8.42
N ILE A 551 55.41 61.82 -8.66
CA ILE A 551 55.88 60.49 -8.23
C ILE A 551 55.87 60.37 -6.70
N LEU A 552 56.36 61.39 -5.97
CA LEU A 552 56.34 61.41 -4.51
C LEU A 552 54.93 61.41 -3.94
N SER A 553 54.01 62.23 -4.49
CA SER A 553 52.59 62.24 -4.09
C SER A 553 51.94 60.91 -4.35
N LYS A 554 52.19 60.31 -5.54
CA LYS A 554 51.65 59.01 -5.92
C LYS A 554 52.08 57.89 -4.97
N HIS A 555 53.37 57.81 -4.62
CA HIS A 555 53.84 56.81 -3.66
C HIS A 555 53.33 57.07 -2.25
N ALA A 556 53.26 58.33 -1.80
CA ALA A 556 52.70 58.67 -0.49
C ALA A 556 51.21 58.32 -0.39
N GLY A 557 50.42 58.68 -1.40
CA GLY A 557 49.01 58.32 -1.50
C GLY A 557 48.80 56.81 -1.56
N ARG A 558 49.64 56.06 -2.29
CA ARG A 558 49.59 54.59 -2.29
C ARG A 558 49.91 53.99 -0.93
N ILE A 559 50.86 54.55 -0.17
CA ILE A 559 51.15 54.10 1.20
C ILE A 559 49.93 54.30 2.11
N ASP A 560 49.23 55.42 2.01
CA ASP A 560 48.01 55.67 2.80
C ASP A 560 46.90 54.67 2.46
N VAL A 561 46.74 54.34 1.17
CA VAL A 561 45.82 53.28 0.72
C VAL A 561 46.24 51.91 1.26
N ILE A 562 47.52 51.54 1.12
CA ILE A 562 48.04 50.26 1.64
C ILE A 562 47.88 50.16 3.16
N ASN A 563 48.07 51.24 3.91
CA ASN A 563 47.83 51.24 5.36
C ASN A 563 46.37 50.93 5.69
N THR A 564 45.45 51.47 4.89
CA THR A 564 44.02 51.19 5.03
C THR A 564 43.71 49.74 4.66
N GLU A 565 44.23 49.23 3.54
CA GLU A 565 44.10 47.82 3.11
C GLU A 565 44.65 46.86 4.19
N LEU A 566 45.84 47.14 4.73
CA LEU A 566 46.47 46.33 5.79
C LEU A 566 45.68 46.32 7.09
N SER A 567 44.98 47.41 7.43
CA SER A 567 44.12 47.46 8.61
C SER A 567 42.93 46.51 8.53
N GLN A 568 42.46 46.17 7.31
CA GLN A 568 41.34 45.25 7.09
C GLN A 568 41.75 43.78 7.25
N ILE A 569 43.05 43.48 7.13
CA ILE A 569 43.61 42.12 7.17
C ILE A 569 44.76 41.98 8.20
N SER A 570 44.76 42.85 9.22
CA SER A 570 45.84 42.95 10.21
C SER A 570 46.11 41.62 10.91
N ASP A 571 45.04 40.89 11.22
CA ASP A 571 45.08 39.69 12.07
C ASP A 571 45.41 38.40 11.29
N VAL A 572 45.45 38.48 9.95
CA VAL A 572 45.74 37.33 9.08
C VAL A 572 47.21 36.91 9.20
N SER A 573 47.44 35.62 9.45
CA SER A 573 48.78 35.01 9.55
C SER A 573 48.76 33.55 9.11
N GLU A 574 49.92 32.87 9.11
CA GLU A 574 49.99 31.42 8.87
C GLU A 574 49.20 30.60 9.90
N LYS A 575 48.89 31.18 11.07
CA LYS A 575 48.12 30.52 12.14
C LYS A 575 46.67 30.99 12.24
N TRP A 576 46.35 32.15 11.68
CA TRP A 576 45.02 32.76 11.75
C TRP A 576 44.52 33.07 10.34
N HIS A 577 43.55 32.26 9.91
CA HIS A 577 42.91 32.38 8.61
C HIS A 577 41.82 33.46 8.63
N PHE A 578 41.61 34.14 7.51
CA PHE A 578 40.57 35.16 7.36
C PHE A 578 39.19 34.51 7.26
N PHE A 579 39.07 33.45 6.46
CA PHE A 579 37.84 32.68 6.30
C PHE A 579 37.90 31.38 7.13
N SER A 580 36.86 31.13 7.93
CA SER A 580 36.74 29.94 8.80
C SER A 580 35.91 28.81 8.19
N GLU A 581 34.96 29.11 7.30
CA GLU A 581 34.06 28.13 6.71
C GLU A 581 33.65 28.51 5.29
N ILE A 582 33.22 27.51 4.50
CA ILE A 582 32.58 27.69 3.20
C ILE A 582 31.20 27.06 3.27
N LYS A 583 30.17 27.81 2.89
CA LYS A 583 28.80 27.29 2.76
C LYS A 583 28.54 26.89 1.32
N VAL A 584 28.55 25.58 1.03
CA VAL A 584 28.16 25.05 -0.28
C VAL A 584 26.68 24.69 -0.27
N THR A 585 25.90 25.30 -1.17
CA THR A 585 24.48 24.98 -1.34
C THR A 585 24.28 24.30 -2.69
N LEU A 586 23.73 23.07 -2.65
CA LEU A 586 23.32 22.36 -3.85
C LEU A 586 21.84 22.61 -4.13
N SER A 587 21.52 22.83 -5.39
CA SER A 587 20.14 22.96 -5.88
C SER A 587 20.00 22.10 -7.13
N PRO A 588 19.24 20.98 -7.09
CA PRO A 588 18.41 20.46 -5.98
C PRO A 588 19.18 20.05 -4.72
N ALA A 589 18.47 19.95 -3.59
CA ALA A 589 19.04 19.62 -2.28
C ALA A 589 19.72 18.25 -2.31
N LEU A 590 20.84 18.06 -1.60
CA LEU A 590 21.48 16.74 -1.50
C LEU A 590 20.52 15.67 -0.95
N ALA A 591 19.62 16.07 -0.05
CA ALA A 591 18.57 15.22 0.51
C ALA A 591 17.63 14.62 -0.55
N SER A 592 17.59 15.17 -1.76
CA SER A 592 16.79 14.66 -2.88
C SER A 592 17.35 13.38 -3.51
N LEU A 593 18.56 12.95 -3.15
CA LEU A 593 19.23 11.79 -3.73
C LEU A 593 19.13 10.55 -2.81
N PRO A 594 19.35 9.34 -3.32
CA PRO A 594 19.42 8.14 -2.48
C PRO A 594 20.52 8.23 -1.41
N LYS A 595 20.25 7.75 -0.18
CA LYS A 595 21.16 7.85 0.98
C LYS A 595 22.61 7.42 0.69
N GLY A 596 22.78 6.34 -0.08
CA GLY A 596 24.12 5.85 -0.46
C GLY A 596 24.90 6.87 -1.30
N LEU A 597 24.24 7.55 -2.24
CA LEU A 597 24.85 8.58 -3.08
C LEU A 597 25.07 9.89 -2.32
N GLN A 598 24.16 10.24 -1.39
CA GLN A 598 24.32 11.41 -0.52
C GLN A 598 25.65 11.35 0.24
N TYR A 599 25.98 10.18 0.81
CA TYR A 599 27.21 9.99 1.57
C TYR A 599 28.47 10.18 0.71
N GLU A 600 28.51 9.59 -0.49
CA GLU A 600 29.64 9.72 -1.41
C GLU A 600 29.86 11.17 -1.88
N ILE A 601 28.77 11.87 -2.22
CA ILE A 601 28.85 13.28 -2.64
C ILE A 601 29.29 14.16 -1.47
N LYS A 602 28.74 13.96 -0.26
CA LYS A 602 29.12 14.72 0.93
C LYS A 602 30.61 14.59 1.22
N LYS A 603 31.14 13.36 1.19
CA LYS A 603 32.57 13.09 1.39
C LYS A 603 33.45 13.75 0.33
N SER A 604 33.00 13.77 -0.93
CA SER A 604 33.70 14.45 -2.02
C SER A 604 33.72 15.97 -1.83
N LEU A 605 32.59 16.56 -1.40
CA LEU A 605 32.46 17.98 -1.11
C LEU A 605 33.34 18.42 0.05
N GLU A 606 33.30 17.74 1.19
CA GLU A 606 34.12 18.06 2.37
C GLU A 606 35.62 18.17 2.01
N LYS A 607 36.12 17.25 1.18
CA LYS A 607 37.52 17.28 0.71
C LYS A 607 37.82 18.48 -0.20
N LYS A 608 36.85 18.87 -1.03
CA LYS A 608 36.99 20.01 -1.95
C LYS A 608 36.87 21.35 -1.21
N GLU A 609 35.98 21.44 -0.24
CA GLU A 609 35.78 22.60 0.62
C GLU A 609 37.06 22.97 1.37
N ASP A 610 37.72 22.00 2.03
CA ASP A 610 39.01 22.22 2.70
C ASP A 610 40.11 22.70 1.73
N GLY A 611 40.13 22.14 0.51
CA GLY A 611 41.04 22.57 -0.54
C GLY A 611 40.82 24.02 -0.98
N ILE A 612 39.55 24.43 -1.15
CA ILE A 612 39.18 25.80 -1.52
C ILE A 612 39.50 26.77 -0.38
N LEU A 613 39.15 26.42 0.87
CA LEU A 613 39.45 27.22 2.07
C LEU A 613 40.94 27.54 2.20
N LYS A 614 41.79 26.53 1.96
CA LYS A 614 43.25 26.71 1.98
C LYS A 614 43.72 27.65 0.87
N GLU A 615 43.19 27.47 -0.35
CA GLU A 615 43.59 28.28 -1.50
C GLU A 615 43.18 29.75 -1.33
N ILE A 616 41.94 30.04 -0.94
CA ILE A 616 41.46 31.41 -0.76
C ILE A 616 42.20 32.11 0.39
N ASN A 617 42.43 31.43 1.52
CA ASN A 617 43.17 32.02 2.64
C ASN A 617 44.64 32.25 2.30
N LYS A 618 45.24 31.38 1.47
CA LYS A 618 46.58 31.58 0.92
C LYS A 618 46.63 32.84 0.05
N GLN A 619 45.64 33.07 -0.80
CA GLN A 619 45.57 34.28 -1.63
C GLN A 619 45.52 35.56 -0.77
N VAL A 620 44.75 35.57 0.33
CA VAL A 620 44.71 36.70 1.26
C VAL A 620 46.09 36.93 1.90
N LEU A 621 46.76 35.87 2.33
CA LEU A 621 48.10 35.95 2.93
C LEU A 621 49.17 36.40 1.93
N ASP A 622 49.13 35.90 0.70
CA ASP A 622 50.05 36.26 -0.38
C ASP A 622 49.83 37.72 -0.81
N TYR A 623 48.57 38.18 -0.85
CA TYR A 623 48.25 39.59 -1.10
C TYR A 623 48.81 40.48 0.00
N LYS A 624 48.60 40.13 1.28
CA LYS A 624 49.18 40.85 2.43
C LYS A 624 50.70 41.00 2.31
N LYS A 625 51.41 39.89 2.06
CA LYS A 625 52.87 39.89 1.86
C LYS A 625 53.28 40.77 0.67
N THR A 626 52.48 40.77 -0.40
CA THR A 626 52.73 41.57 -1.60
C THR A 626 52.62 43.06 -1.31
N ILE A 627 51.54 43.50 -0.64
CA ILE A 627 51.34 44.92 -0.35
C ILE A 627 52.28 45.42 0.77
N GLU A 628 52.68 44.57 1.72
CA GLU A 628 53.74 44.88 2.70
C GLU A 628 55.08 45.16 2.01
N LYS A 629 55.42 44.35 1.00
CA LYS A 629 56.62 44.56 0.16
C LYS A 629 56.49 45.83 -0.68
N GLU A 630 55.33 46.04 -1.32
CA GLU A 630 55.05 47.25 -2.12
C GLU A 630 55.20 48.52 -1.27
N LYS A 631 54.70 48.51 -0.03
CA LYS A 631 54.86 49.62 0.92
C LYS A 631 56.33 49.90 1.22
N ALA A 632 57.11 48.87 1.55
CA ALA A 632 58.53 49.04 1.84
C ALA A 632 59.30 49.60 0.63
N GLU A 633 59.01 49.12 -0.59
CA GLU A 633 59.61 49.62 -1.83
C GLU A 633 59.20 51.07 -2.14
N ALA A 634 57.94 51.44 -1.89
CA ALA A 634 57.46 52.81 -2.05
C ALA A 634 58.11 53.76 -1.03
N GLU A 635 58.26 53.35 0.23
CA GLU A 635 58.95 54.10 1.29
C GLU A 635 60.43 54.32 0.94
N GLU A 636 61.12 53.27 0.47
CA GLU A 636 62.52 53.34 0.01
C GLU A 636 62.67 54.28 -1.20
N THR A 637 61.76 54.19 -2.17
CA THR A 637 61.76 55.05 -3.37
C THR A 637 61.55 56.51 -3.00
N ILE A 638 60.61 56.81 -2.08
CA ILE A 638 60.39 58.17 -1.56
C ILE A 638 61.67 58.71 -0.91
N LEU A 639 62.33 57.90 -0.06
CA LEU A 639 63.58 58.27 0.62
C LEU A 639 64.70 58.58 -0.39
N LYS A 640 64.90 57.68 -1.36
CA LYS A 640 65.93 57.82 -2.39
C LYS A 640 65.73 59.05 -3.26
N ILE A 641 64.50 59.29 -3.74
CA ILE A 641 64.18 60.48 -4.56
C ILE A 641 64.39 61.76 -3.76
N LYS A 642 63.99 61.78 -2.48
CA LYS A 642 64.21 62.94 -1.59
C LYS A 642 65.68 63.25 -1.36
N GLU A 643 66.55 62.22 -1.28
CA GLU A 643 68.00 62.40 -1.14
C GLU A 643 68.69 62.80 -2.45
N GLU A 644 68.45 62.08 -3.56
CA GLU A 644 69.12 62.30 -4.85
C GLU A 644 68.73 63.62 -5.52
N LYS A 645 67.49 64.09 -5.30
CA LYS A 645 66.94 65.30 -5.92
C LYS A 645 66.78 66.46 -4.94
N LYS A 646 67.43 66.37 -3.77
CA LYS A 646 67.35 67.34 -2.67
C LYS A 646 67.55 68.79 -3.12
N GLU A 647 68.60 69.06 -3.90
CA GLU A 647 68.89 70.42 -4.38
C GLU A 647 67.80 70.98 -5.32
N LEU A 648 67.22 70.14 -6.17
CA LEU A 648 66.15 70.53 -7.09
C LEU A 648 64.84 70.77 -6.32
N ILE A 649 64.52 69.89 -5.37
CA ILE A 649 63.35 70.03 -4.50
C ILE A 649 63.46 71.31 -3.67
N GLU A 650 64.58 71.53 -2.98
CA GLU A 650 64.82 72.75 -2.18
C GLU A 650 64.84 74.04 -3.03
N LYS A 651 65.30 73.98 -4.29
CA LYS A 651 65.32 75.12 -5.23
C LYS A 651 63.91 75.61 -5.56
N TYR A 652 62.96 74.71 -5.81
CA TYR A 652 61.59 75.06 -6.20
C TYR A 652 60.63 75.20 -5.01
N GLN A 653 60.92 74.57 -3.86
CA GLN A 653 60.20 74.79 -2.59
C GLN A 653 60.38 76.20 -2.01
N LYS A 654 61.48 76.90 -2.34
CA LYS A 654 61.65 78.32 -1.97
C LYS A 654 60.58 79.23 -2.58
N ASN A 655 59.91 78.79 -3.65
CA ASN A 655 58.78 79.48 -4.25
C ASN A 655 57.46 78.89 -3.75
N ILE A 656 56.98 79.45 -2.64
CA ILE A 656 55.77 79.02 -1.92
C ILE A 656 54.54 78.96 -2.85
N GLU A 657 54.42 79.87 -3.83
CA GLU A 657 53.29 79.88 -4.77
C GLU A 657 53.35 78.69 -5.75
N LEU A 658 54.53 78.38 -6.31
CA LEU A 658 54.68 77.28 -7.25
C LEU A 658 54.53 75.91 -6.56
N GLU A 659 55.11 75.74 -5.38
CA GLU A 659 54.92 74.54 -4.56
C GLU A 659 53.44 74.35 -4.22
N GLY A 660 52.73 75.42 -3.86
CA GLY A 660 51.30 75.41 -3.59
C GLY A 660 50.45 74.96 -4.79
N TYR A 661 50.75 75.44 -6.00
CA TYR A 661 50.03 75.05 -7.20
C TYR A 661 50.31 73.62 -7.65
N VAL A 662 51.57 73.16 -7.61
CA VAL A 662 51.93 71.77 -7.97
C VAL A 662 51.30 70.78 -6.99
N LYS A 663 51.30 71.10 -5.69
CA LYS A 663 50.62 70.28 -4.69
C LYS A 663 49.12 70.18 -4.98
N LYS A 664 48.47 71.29 -5.31
CA LYS A 664 47.04 71.32 -5.62
C LYS A 664 46.69 70.59 -6.94
N LEU A 665 47.58 70.62 -7.93
CA LEU A 665 47.44 69.84 -9.17
C LEU A 665 47.45 68.32 -8.88
N ASN A 666 48.34 67.87 -8.00
CA ASN A 666 48.39 66.47 -7.58
C ASN A 666 47.13 66.07 -6.79
N GLU A 667 46.64 66.95 -5.89
CA GLU A 667 45.39 66.73 -5.15
C GLU A 667 44.17 66.55 -6.09
N TYR A 668 44.08 67.35 -7.17
CA TYR A 668 43.02 67.19 -8.16
C TYR A 668 43.13 65.88 -8.95
N ASN A 669 44.33 65.50 -9.39
CA ASN A 669 44.56 64.23 -10.09
C ASN A 669 44.19 63.01 -9.22
N GLU A 670 44.59 63.01 -7.96
CA GLU A 670 44.22 61.96 -7.00
C GLU A 670 42.70 61.91 -6.78
N THR A 671 42.04 63.06 -6.69
CA THR A 671 40.57 63.15 -6.54
C THR A 671 39.85 62.59 -7.77
N ILE A 672 40.31 62.91 -8.99
CA ILE A 672 39.74 62.40 -10.24
C ILE A 672 39.91 60.87 -10.33
N SER A 673 41.06 60.32 -9.94
CA SER A 673 41.28 58.86 -9.90
C SER A 673 40.27 58.19 -8.98
N LYS A 674 40.12 58.71 -7.74
CA LYS A 674 39.15 58.20 -6.75
C LYS A 674 37.72 58.26 -7.27
N ILE A 675 37.32 59.33 -7.97
CA ILE A 675 35.99 59.43 -8.59
C ILE A 675 35.77 58.31 -9.62
N ASN A 676 36.76 58.02 -10.48
CA ASN A 676 36.63 56.97 -11.50
C ASN A 676 36.53 55.56 -10.87
N GLU A 677 37.36 55.27 -9.86
CA GLU A 677 37.35 54.02 -9.12
C GLU A 677 35.99 53.80 -8.43
N THR A 678 35.53 54.80 -7.67
CA THR A 678 34.23 54.76 -6.96
C THR A 678 33.05 54.61 -7.94
N ALA A 679 33.13 55.23 -9.13
CA ALA A 679 32.09 55.13 -10.15
C ALA A 679 32.03 53.72 -10.80
N GLU A 680 33.18 53.08 -11.03
CA GLU A 680 33.22 51.72 -11.57
C GLU A 680 32.77 50.69 -10.53
N GLU A 681 33.15 50.86 -9.26
CA GLU A 681 32.63 50.04 -8.15
C GLU A 681 31.11 50.13 -8.05
N LYS A 682 30.55 51.35 -8.10
CA LYS A 682 29.10 51.56 -8.09
C LYS A 682 28.41 50.84 -9.25
N LYS A 683 28.98 50.91 -10.45
CA LYS A 683 28.45 50.25 -11.65
C LYS A 683 28.47 48.72 -11.50
N ASN A 684 29.54 48.16 -10.94
CA ASN A 684 29.64 46.73 -10.64
C ASN A 684 28.60 46.28 -9.60
N SER A 685 28.45 47.03 -8.51
CA SER A 685 27.42 46.73 -7.49
C SER A 685 26.01 46.80 -8.06
N LYS A 686 25.73 47.73 -8.98
CA LYS A 686 24.43 47.81 -9.67
C LYS A 686 24.17 46.59 -10.58
N GLY A 687 25.18 46.13 -11.33
CA GLY A 687 25.06 44.91 -12.13
C GLY A 687 24.84 43.65 -11.27
N ASN A 688 25.47 43.57 -10.09
CA ASN A 688 25.22 42.48 -9.14
C ASN A 688 23.81 42.52 -8.56
N LEU A 689 23.28 43.72 -8.31
CA LEU A 689 21.91 43.92 -7.81
C LEU A 689 20.88 43.41 -8.83
N GLU A 690 21.03 43.76 -10.12
CA GLU A 690 20.18 43.24 -11.21
C GLU A 690 20.24 41.70 -11.30
N ARG A 691 21.44 41.11 -11.11
CA ARG A 691 21.61 39.66 -11.06
C ARG A 691 20.87 39.00 -9.89
N CYS A 692 20.87 39.61 -8.70
CA CYS A 692 20.10 39.11 -7.56
C CYS A 692 18.60 39.06 -7.89
N GLU A 693 18.07 40.11 -8.53
CA GLU A 693 16.66 40.18 -8.93
C GLU A 693 16.28 39.09 -9.94
N GLU A 694 17.15 38.84 -10.92
CA GLU A 694 16.95 37.77 -11.91
C GLU A 694 16.94 36.38 -11.28
N VAL A 695 17.83 36.11 -10.31
CA VAL A 695 17.89 34.82 -9.59
C VAL A 695 16.62 34.60 -8.78
N ILE A 696 16.18 35.59 -8.01
CA ILE A 696 14.95 35.51 -7.20
C ILE A 696 13.75 35.17 -8.11
N LYS A 697 13.62 35.88 -9.23
CA LYS A 697 12.49 35.70 -10.16
C LYS A 697 12.55 34.37 -10.91
N SER A 698 13.58 34.20 -11.74
CA SER A 698 13.60 33.20 -12.82
C SER A 698 14.12 31.84 -12.35
N SER A 699 14.93 31.83 -11.29
CA SER A 699 15.64 30.62 -10.86
C SER A 699 14.98 29.94 -9.67
N GLU A 700 14.36 30.68 -8.75
CA GLU A 700 13.90 30.10 -7.48
C GLU A 700 12.37 30.12 -7.33
N ILE A 701 11.69 31.26 -7.52
CA ILE A 701 10.23 31.34 -7.38
C ILE A 701 9.50 30.47 -8.42
N VAL A 702 9.96 30.50 -9.68
CA VAL A 702 9.37 29.69 -10.77
C VAL A 702 9.58 28.20 -10.54
N LYS A 703 10.80 27.77 -10.15
CA LYS A 703 11.08 26.35 -9.86
C LYS A 703 10.31 25.83 -8.65
N ARG A 704 10.18 26.65 -7.60
CA ARG A 704 9.34 26.33 -6.44
C ARG A 704 7.89 26.08 -6.85
N LYS A 705 7.33 26.94 -7.70
CA LYS A 705 5.96 26.79 -8.21
C LYS A 705 5.81 25.53 -9.07
N SER A 706 6.76 25.27 -9.97
CA SER A 706 6.69 24.09 -10.85
C SER A 706 6.72 22.79 -10.05
N LEU A 707 7.47 22.70 -8.95
CA LEU A 707 7.47 21.51 -8.09
C LEU A 707 6.08 21.22 -7.50
N ILE A 708 5.35 22.25 -7.07
CA ILE A 708 4.00 22.09 -6.51
C ILE A 708 3.01 21.65 -7.60
N GLU A 709 3.05 22.28 -8.77
CA GLU A 709 2.22 21.90 -9.93
C GLU A 709 2.52 20.46 -10.38
N GLU A 710 3.79 20.05 -10.35
CA GLU A 710 4.22 18.71 -10.72
C GLU A 710 3.74 17.64 -9.72
N LEU A 711 3.64 17.96 -8.42
CA LEU A 711 3.02 17.05 -7.43
C LEU A 711 1.55 16.79 -7.74
N ALA A 712 0.78 17.82 -8.08
CA ALA A 712 -0.63 17.65 -8.46
C ALA A 712 -0.79 16.76 -9.71
N ILE A 713 0.08 16.94 -10.71
CA ILE A 713 0.08 16.09 -11.92
C ILE A 713 0.51 14.65 -11.60
N ASN A 714 1.50 14.47 -10.72
CA ASN A 714 2.02 13.16 -10.37
C ASN A 714 0.99 12.29 -9.66
N ILE A 715 0.18 12.87 -8.75
CA ILE A 715 -0.87 12.11 -8.06
C ILE A 715 -2.02 11.74 -9.00
N ASP A 716 -2.43 12.65 -9.90
CA ASP A 716 -3.50 12.40 -10.87
C ASP A 716 -3.15 11.28 -11.87
N LYS A 717 -1.86 11.10 -12.15
CA LYS A 717 -1.34 10.04 -13.03
C LYS A 717 -0.95 8.75 -12.30
N ALA A 718 -0.93 8.76 -10.97
CA ALA A 718 -0.57 7.58 -10.21
C ALA A 718 -1.64 6.50 -10.38
N ASP A 719 -1.23 5.23 -10.36
CA ASP A 719 -2.17 4.12 -10.31
C ASP A 719 -2.75 4.04 -8.89
N GLN A 720 -4.02 4.42 -8.75
CA GLN A 720 -4.74 4.45 -7.48
C GLN A 720 -5.73 3.29 -7.33
N SER A 721 -5.59 2.23 -8.12
CA SER A 721 -6.49 1.07 -8.13
C SER A 721 -6.54 0.28 -6.81
N ILE A 722 -5.51 0.43 -5.94
CA ILE A 722 -5.38 -0.29 -4.67
C ILE A 722 -6.55 -0.02 -3.70
N LEU A 723 -7.14 1.18 -3.75
CA LEU A 723 -8.34 1.51 -2.96
C LEU A 723 -9.51 1.75 -3.91
N GLU A 724 -10.14 0.66 -4.33
CA GLU A 724 -11.26 0.68 -5.27
C GLU A 724 -12.34 1.69 -4.80
N GLY A 725 -12.64 2.68 -5.64
CA GLY A 725 -13.63 3.72 -5.36
C GLY A 725 -13.15 4.94 -4.58
N ILE A 726 -11.88 5.02 -4.13
CA ILE A 726 -11.28 6.21 -3.52
C ILE A 726 -10.22 6.80 -4.45
N LYS A 727 -10.38 8.08 -4.80
CA LYS A 727 -9.39 8.83 -5.57
C LYS A 727 -8.74 9.92 -4.71
N PHE A 728 -7.45 9.82 -4.47
CA PHE A 728 -6.65 10.84 -3.81
C PHE A 728 -6.24 11.96 -4.77
N GLY A 729 -6.15 13.16 -4.21
CA GLY A 729 -5.70 14.36 -4.89
C GLY A 729 -4.88 15.28 -3.98
N VAL A 730 -4.31 16.30 -4.61
CA VAL A 730 -3.53 17.35 -3.95
C VAL A 730 -4.14 18.70 -4.31
N ASP A 731 -4.46 19.48 -3.28
CA ASP A 731 -4.79 20.89 -3.43
C ASP A 731 -3.62 21.73 -2.88
N TYR A 732 -3.36 22.87 -3.50
CA TYR A 732 -2.37 23.83 -3.03
C TYR A 732 -2.93 25.25 -3.05
N GLY A 733 -2.59 26.02 -2.02
CA GLY A 733 -3.12 27.37 -1.82
C GLY A 733 -2.47 28.07 -0.63
N PHE A 734 -2.79 29.33 -0.43
CA PHE A 734 -2.34 30.05 0.76
C PHE A 734 -3.26 29.75 1.95
N ASP A 735 -2.67 29.57 3.12
CA ASP A 735 -3.37 29.44 4.40
C ASP A 735 -3.24 30.72 5.23
N GLU A 736 -3.39 30.61 6.56
CA GLU A 736 -3.23 31.70 7.53
C GLU A 736 -1.90 32.46 7.39
N SER A 737 -0.85 31.84 6.84
CA SER A 737 0.45 32.48 6.61
C SER A 737 0.38 33.71 5.69
N LEU A 738 -0.56 33.74 4.73
CA LEU A 738 -0.76 34.91 3.88
C LEU A 738 -1.34 36.08 4.69
N GLU A 739 -2.22 35.81 5.65
CA GLU A 739 -2.78 36.85 6.52
C GLU A 739 -1.70 37.42 7.43
N GLU A 740 -0.85 36.58 8.02
CA GLU A 740 0.27 37.00 8.86
C GLU A 740 1.24 37.93 8.12
N VAL A 741 1.60 37.58 6.89
CA VAL A 741 2.49 38.40 6.06
C VAL A 741 1.80 39.70 5.64
N THR A 742 0.51 39.64 5.27
CA THR A 742 -0.27 40.81 4.87
C THR A 742 -0.41 41.82 6.01
N GLN A 743 -0.52 41.36 7.26
CA GLN A 743 -0.57 42.21 8.45
C GLN A 743 0.71 43.03 8.67
N LYS A 744 1.84 42.66 8.06
CA LYS A 744 3.10 43.42 8.17
C LYS A 744 3.20 44.55 7.14
N ILE A 745 2.33 44.57 6.13
CA ILE A 745 2.29 45.56 5.06
C ILE A 745 1.14 46.53 5.26
N ASN A 746 1.36 47.82 4.97
CA ASN A 746 0.28 48.80 5.02
C ASN A 746 -0.60 48.71 3.76
N ILE A 747 -1.67 47.90 3.86
CA ILE A 747 -2.65 47.69 2.78
C ILE A 747 -3.66 48.84 2.58
N LYS A 748 -3.65 49.88 3.44
CA LYS A 748 -4.63 50.99 3.39
C LYS A 748 -4.24 52.08 2.39
N GLU A 749 -2.97 52.16 2.01
CA GLU A 749 -2.49 53.11 1.01
C GLU A 749 -2.37 52.43 -0.35
N LYS A 750 -2.74 53.15 -1.42
CA LYS A 750 -2.58 52.63 -2.79
C LYS A 750 -1.09 52.55 -3.12
N SER A 751 -0.59 51.35 -3.36
CA SER A 751 0.72 51.09 -3.95
C SER A 751 0.59 50.22 -5.20
N LYS A 752 1.69 50.02 -5.92
CA LYS A 752 1.75 49.20 -7.14
C LYS A 752 1.43 47.72 -6.90
N PHE A 753 1.53 47.23 -5.66
CA PHE A 753 1.32 45.82 -5.28
C PHE A 753 0.08 45.62 -4.41
N ILE A 754 -0.75 46.65 -4.24
CA ILE A 754 -1.98 46.61 -3.46
C ILE A 754 -3.17 46.84 -4.40
N GLU A 755 -3.98 45.80 -4.58
CA GLU A 755 -5.20 45.86 -5.39
C GLU A 755 -6.42 45.64 -4.48
N SER A 756 -7.37 46.58 -4.51
CA SER A 756 -8.61 46.52 -3.71
C SER A 756 -8.40 46.24 -2.20
N GLY A 757 -7.29 46.75 -1.63
CA GLY A 757 -6.95 46.54 -0.22
C GLY A 757 -6.34 45.18 0.11
N LYS A 758 -5.92 44.40 -0.91
CA LYS A 758 -5.22 43.13 -0.77
C LYS A 758 -3.84 43.20 -1.41
N LEU A 759 -2.88 42.48 -0.81
CA LEU A 759 -1.54 42.34 -1.35
C LEU A 759 -1.55 41.39 -2.56
N SER A 760 -1.05 41.86 -3.71
CA SER A 760 -0.97 41.04 -4.92
C SER A 760 0.33 40.22 -4.95
N ILE A 761 0.27 39.00 -4.40
CA ILE A 761 1.42 38.07 -4.40
C ILE A 761 1.86 37.71 -5.82
N ALA A 762 0.92 37.62 -6.76
CA ALA A 762 1.21 37.32 -8.17
C ALA A 762 2.09 38.41 -8.80
N GLU A 763 1.72 39.70 -8.63
CA GLU A 763 2.50 40.82 -9.17
C GLU A 763 3.88 40.94 -8.50
N ILE A 764 3.97 40.71 -7.19
CA ILE A 764 5.24 40.72 -6.46
C ILE A 764 6.19 39.65 -7.00
N ARG A 765 5.68 38.44 -7.23
CA ARG A 765 6.46 37.32 -7.78
C ARG A 765 6.88 37.55 -9.24
N GLU A 766 6.08 38.27 -10.02
CA GLU A 766 6.47 38.67 -11.39
C GLU A 766 7.55 39.75 -11.42
N LYS A 767 7.61 40.63 -10.42
CA LYS A 767 8.52 41.78 -10.37
C LYS A 767 9.18 41.95 -8.99
N PRO A 768 9.98 40.98 -8.53
CA PRO A 768 10.55 41.03 -7.17
C PRO A 768 11.50 42.21 -6.97
N GLY A 769 12.29 42.60 -7.98
CA GLY A 769 13.16 43.78 -7.91
C GLY A 769 12.42 45.10 -7.70
N GLU A 770 11.29 45.28 -8.39
CA GLU A 770 10.43 46.46 -8.18
C GLU A 770 9.82 46.47 -6.75
N PHE A 771 9.46 45.30 -6.24
CA PHE A 771 8.97 45.17 -4.86
C PHE A 771 10.06 45.50 -3.83
N LEU A 772 11.27 44.95 -4.00
CA LEU A 772 12.42 45.21 -3.13
C LEU A 772 12.80 46.70 -3.15
N SER A 773 12.87 47.30 -4.33
CA SER A 773 13.21 48.73 -4.48
C SER A 773 12.17 49.66 -3.83
N THR A 774 10.87 49.39 -4.01
CA THR A 774 9.81 50.18 -3.34
C THR A 774 9.79 49.99 -1.83
N LEU A 775 10.12 48.81 -1.31
CA LEU A 775 10.32 48.61 0.13
C LEU A 775 11.53 49.40 0.63
N TYR A 776 12.66 49.33 -0.09
CA TYR A 776 13.89 50.03 0.27
C TYR A 776 13.72 51.55 0.28
N SER A 777 13.15 52.14 -0.77
CA SER A 777 12.85 53.57 -0.86
C SER A 777 11.81 54.04 0.16
N GLY A 778 10.91 53.13 0.58
CA GLY A 778 9.80 53.42 1.47
C GLY A 778 8.51 53.82 0.75
N ASP A 779 8.48 53.72 -0.59
CA ASP A 779 7.26 53.89 -1.39
C ASP A 779 6.22 52.84 -1.03
N GLN A 780 6.66 51.60 -0.78
CA GLN A 780 5.84 50.57 -0.14
C GLN A 780 5.98 50.68 1.38
N LYS A 781 4.91 51.16 2.04
CA LYS A 781 4.89 51.26 3.50
C LYS A 781 4.65 49.91 4.17
N ILE A 782 5.37 49.68 5.26
CA ILE A 782 5.19 48.55 6.18
C ILE A 782 4.62 49.04 7.51
N ILE A 783 4.02 48.14 8.29
CA ILE A 783 3.51 48.49 9.63
C ILE A 783 4.68 48.73 10.58
N LYS A 784 4.56 49.78 11.41
CA LYS A 784 5.57 50.18 12.40
C LYS A 784 5.94 49.02 13.32
N GLY A 785 7.24 48.79 13.51
CA GLY A 785 7.79 47.69 14.32
C GLY A 785 8.34 46.53 13.50
N ASN A 786 8.07 46.49 12.19
CA ASN A 786 8.66 45.50 11.28
C ASN A 786 9.88 46.06 10.55
N GLU A 787 10.82 45.19 10.22
CA GLU A 787 12.01 45.52 9.42
C GLU A 787 11.78 45.22 7.93
N LYS A 788 12.19 46.15 7.05
CA LYS A 788 11.99 46.03 5.59
C LYS A 788 12.57 44.75 5.01
N LYS A 789 13.81 44.41 5.40
CA LYS A 789 14.53 43.20 4.95
C LYS A 789 13.79 41.92 5.37
N GLN A 790 13.30 41.87 6.60
CA GLN A 790 12.53 40.73 7.11
C GLN A 790 11.18 40.58 6.39
N VAL A 791 10.45 41.68 6.19
CA VAL A 791 9.17 41.65 5.44
C VAL A 791 9.40 41.18 4.01
N ALA A 792 10.46 41.65 3.34
CA ALA A 792 10.80 41.19 1.99
C ALA A 792 11.02 39.67 1.93
N ARG A 793 11.77 39.11 2.90
CA ARG A 793 12.01 37.67 3.01
C ARG A 793 10.71 36.90 3.18
N GLU A 794 9.87 37.29 4.13
CA GLU A 794 8.63 36.58 4.42
C GLU A 794 7.64 36.60 3.24
N VAL A 795 7.55 37.72 2.52
CA VAL A 795 6.66 37.84 1.34
C VAL A 795 7.16 36.98 0.18
N LEU A 796 8.46 37.03 -0.14
CA LEU A 796 9.00 36.32 -1.31
C LEU A 796 9.22 34.82 -1.04
N THR A 797 9.42 34.43 0.23
CA THR A 797 9.49 33.02 0.65
C THR A 797 8.12 32.40 0.96
N LEU A 798 7.04 33.19 1.00
CA LEU A 798 5.68 32.69 1.15
C LEU A 798 5.39 31.60 0.11
N THR A 799 5.03 30.42 0.58
CA THR A 799 4.81 29.23 -0.24
C THR A 799 3.40 28.70 -0.06
N GLU A 800 2.77 28.26 -1.14
CA GLU A 800 1.48 27.58 -1.11
C GLU A 800 1.57 26.31 -0.26
N LYS A 801 0.67 26.16 0.71
CA LYS A 801 0.53 24.96 1.54
C LYS A 801 -0.06 23.83 0.69
N ILE A 802 0.52 22.65 0.81
CA ILE A 802 0.07 21.44 0.13
C ILE A 802 -0.84 20.66 1.08
N LEU A 803 -2.10 20.48 0.69
CA LEU A 803 -3.10 19.70 1.42
C LEU A 803 -3.57 18.51 0.59
N PHE A 804 -3.76 17.37 1.25
CA PHE A 804 -4.28 16.17 0.62
C PHE A 804 -5.80 16.14 0.68
N ASN A 805 -6.41 15.62 -0.38
CA ASN A 805 -7.84 15.39 -0.47
C ASN A 805 -8.12 14.00 -1.02
N ALA A 806 -9.36 13.56 -0.85
CA ALA A 806 -9.87 12.31 -1.38
C ALA A 806 -11.30 12.50 -1.89
N GLU A 807 -11.65 11.75 -2.93
CA GLU A 807 -12.96 11.70 -3.55
C GLU A 807 -13.50 10.26 -3.51
N MET A 808 -14.76 10.10 -3.12
CA MET A 808 -15.48 8.82 -3.12
C MET A 808 -16.90 9.06 -3.63
N GLU A 809 -17.30 8.35 -4.67
CA GLU A 809 -18.61 8.52 -5.35
C GLU A 809 -18.94 9.96 -5.79
N GLY A 810 -17.94 10.73 -6.21
CA GLY A 810 -18.12 12.13 -6.62
C GLY A 810 -18.16 13.15 -5.47
N ASP A 811 -18.11 12.69 -4.22
CA ASP A 811 -18.03 13.56 -3.04
C ASP A 811 -16.59 13.69 -2.54
N LYS A 812 -16.18 14.90 -2.13
CA LYS A 812 -14.80 15.23 -1.73
C LYS A 812 -14.68 15.48 -0.22
N ILE A 813 -13.54 15.09 0.34
CA ILE A 813 -13.08 15.43 1.70
C ILE A 813 -11.60 15.82 1.68
N GLY A 814 -11.21 16.76 2.54
CA GLY A 814 -9.85 17.29 2.56
C GLY A 814 -9.60 18.43 1.57
N GLY A 815 -8.33 18.83 1.48
CA GLY A 815 -7.96 20.05 0.77
C GLY A 815 -8.43 21.33 1.47
N PHE A 816 -8.58 22.42 0.69
CA PHE A 816 -9.03 23.73 1.19
C PHE A 816 -10.55 23.91 1.15
N SER A 817 -11.28 23.02 0.46
CA SER A 817 -12.73 23.07 0.35
C SER A 817 -13.43 22.41 1.55
N GLU A 818 -14.62 22.91 1.87
CA GLU A 818 -15.54 22.21 2.78
C GLU A 818 -15.89 20.81 2.24
N PRO A 819 -16.00 19.80 3.11
CA PRO A 819 -16.31 18.44 2.68
C PRO A 819 -17.73 18.34 2.14
N THR A 820 -17.90 17.74 0.96
CA THR A 820 -19.23 17.49 0.37
C THR A 820 -19.83 16.16 0.83
N MET A 821 -18.99 15.23 1.33
CA MET A 821 -19.43 13.94 1.86
C MET A 821 -20.42 14.13 3.01
N THR A 822 -21.53 13.37 2.98
CA THR A 822 -22.48 13.27 4.10
C THR A 822 -21.86 12.56 5.31
N PRO A 823 -22.39 12.71 6.53
CA PRO A 823 -21.85 12.01 7.71
C PRO A 823 -21.75 10.48 7.52
N GLY A 824 -22.76 9.85 6.91
CA GLY A 824 -22.73 8.41 6.61
C GLY A 824 -21.59 8.03 5.64
N LYS A 825 -21.40 8.81 4.56
CA LYS A 825 -20.29 8.59 3.62
C LYS A 825 -18.92 8.80 4.28
N ARG A 826 -18.80 9.77 5.19
CA ARG A 826 -17.56 9.99 5.96
C ARG A 826 -17.25 8.82 6.88
N ALA A 827 -18.26 8.22 7.53
CA ALA A 827 -18.08 7.03 8.36
C ALA A 827 -17.57 5.85 7.54
N LEU A 828 -18.17 5.62 6.35
CA LEU A 828 -17.74 4.57 5.43
C LEU A 828 -16.31 4.82 4.90
N PHE A 829 -16.02 6.06 4.49
CA PHE A 829 -14.70 6.48 4.04
C PHE A 829 -13.63 6.29 5.13
N LEU A 830 -13.94 6.69 6.37
CA LEU A 830 -13.06 6.50 7.51
C LEU A 830 -12.80 5.02 7.80
N LEU A 831 -13.82 4.17 7.74
CA LEU A 831 -13.64 2.72 7.92
C LEU A 831 -12.68 2.16 6.87
N ARG A 832 -12.86 2.52 5.60
CA ARG A 832 -11.94 2.12 4.52
C ARG A 832 -10.51 2.63 4.76
N LEU A 833 -10.33 3.88 5.22
CA LEU A 833 -9.01 4.40 5.58
C LEU A 833 -8.37 3.61 6.73
N ILE A 834 -9.11 3.29 7.80
CA ILE A 834 -8.59 2.52 8.94
C ILE A 834 -8.12 1.13 8.49
N LEU A 835 -8.91 0.47 7.66
CA LEU A 835 -8.56 -0.86 7.12
C LEU A 835 -7.36 -0.78 6.18
N ALA A 836 -7.26 0.28 5.37
CA ALA A 836 -6.13 0.53 4.49
C ALA A 836 -4.86 1.00 5.22
N GLU A 837 -5.00 1.56 6.42
CA GLU A 837 -3.90 2.08 7.24
C GLU A 837 -3.08 0.96 7.91
N SER A 838 -3.62 -0.25 8.11
CA SER A 838 -2.88 -1.41 8.67
C SER A 838 -2.43 -2.43 7.61
N GLU A 839 -1.12 -2.76 7.50
CA GLU A 839 -0.61 -3.93 6.73
C GLU A 839 -0.77 -5.21 7.54
N ASP A 840 -0.91 -5.00 8.84
CA ASP A 840 -0.93 -6.09 9.77
C ASP A 840 -2.30 -6.77 9.72
N THR A 841 -2.26 -8.07 9.46
CA THR A 841 -3.36 -9.02 9.63
C THR A 841 -3.72 -9.26 11.11
N TRP A 842 -3.47 -8.28 11.99
CA TRP A 842 -3.88 -8.32 13.38
C TRP A 842 -5.41 -8.37 13.49
N PRO A 843 -5.95 -8.94 14.58
CA PRO A 843 -7.39 -9.03 14.77
C PRO A 843 -8.06 -7.65 14.76
N LEU A 844 -9.14 -7.55 13.99
CA LEU A 844 -10.02 -6.38 13.92
C LEU A 844 -11.27 -6.65 14.75
N LEU A 845 -11.49 -5.85 15.78
CA LEU A 845 -12.66 -5.87 16.65
C LEU A 845 -13.58 -4.70 16.27
N ILE A 846 -14.76 -5.00 15.76
CA ILE A 846 -15.77 -4.00 15.38
C ILE A 846 -16.96 -4.13 16.34
N ASP A 847 -17.10 -3.16 17.22
CA ASP A 847 -18.29 -2.97 18.05
C ASP A 847 -19.08 -1.82 17.42
N GLN A 848 -19.90 -2.06 16.40
CA GLN A 848 -20.73 -1.04 15.75
C GLN A 848 -22.19 -1.48 15.74
N PRO A 849 -23.15 -0.59 16.03
CA PRO A 849 -24.56 -0.92 15.87
C PRO A 849 -24.92 -0.99 14.38
N GLU A 850 -25.87 -1.85 14.03
CA GLU A 850 -26.37 -2.04 12.66
C GLU A 850 -26.94 -0.72 12.06
N ASP A 851 -27.33 0.23 12.90
CA ASP A 851 -27.98 1.49 12.50
C ASP A 851 -27.02 2.57 11.97
N ASP A 852 -25.71 2.46 12.23
CA ASP A 852 -24.73 3.51 11.89
C ASP A 852 -24.12 3.34 10.48
N LEU A 853 -24.31 2.16 9.87
CA LEU A 853 -23.75 1.80 8.56
C LEU A 853 -24.85 1.20 7.68
N ASP A 854 -25.00 1.67 6.45
CA ASP A 854 -25.96 1.07 5.51
C ASP A 854 -25.54 -0.37 5.19
N SER A 855 -26.37 -1.33 5.61
CA SER A 855 -26.17 -2.77 5.36
C SER A 855 -25.93 -3.11 3.87
N ARG A 856 -26.46 -2.32 2.91
CA ARG A 856 -26.13 -2.48 1.50
C ARG A 856 -24.69 -2.09 1.20
N SER A 857 -24.23 -0.92 1.65
CA SER A 857 -22.83 -0.51 1.51
C SER A 857 -21.88 -1.49 2.21
N ILE A 858 -22.24 -2.08 3.35
CA ILE A 858 -21.39 -3.12 3.95
C ILE A 858 -21.23 -4.31 3.00
N TYR A 859 -22.33 -4.79 2.42
CA TYR A 859 -22.32 -5.96 1.55
C TYR A 859 -21.68 -5.71 0.18
N ASP A 860 -22.01 -4.57 -0.45
CA ASP A 860 -21.57 -4.24 -1.80
C ASP A 860 -20.17 -3.62 -1.84
N ASP A 861 -19.72 -2.97 -0.75
CA ASP A 861 -18.45 -2.25 -0.71
C ASP A 861 -17.42 -2.87 0.27
N ILE A 862 -17.81 -3.02 1.53
CA ILE A 862 -16.85 -3.41 2.58
C ILE A 862 -16.49 -4.89 2.47
N VAL A 863 -17.45 -5.78 2.25
CA VAL A 863 -17.17 -7.22 2.13
C VAL A 863 -16.22 -7.53 0.96
N PRO A 864 -16.44 -7.02 -0.27
CA PRO A 864 -15.48 -7.20 -1.37
C PRO A 864 -14.12 -6.61 -1.03
N PHE A 865 -14.07 -5.40 -0.48
CA PHE A 865 -12.80 -4.78 -0.06
C PHE A 865 -12.03 -5.64 0.95
N LEU A 866 -12.70 -6.20 1.98
CA LEU A 866 -12.08 -7.09 2.95
C LEU A 866 -11.63 -8.41 2.31
N LYS A 867 -12.39 -8.94 1.34
CA LYS A 867 -12.04 -10.17 0.61
C LYS A 867 -10.81 -10.02 -0.27
N GLU A 868 -10.62 -8.86 -0.87
CA GLU A 868 -9.49 -8.60 -1.77
C GLU A 868 -8.21 -8.16 -1.03
N ASN A 869 -8.35 -7.48 0.11
CA ASN A 869 -7.22 -6.85 0.80
C ASN A 869 -6.80 -7.53 2.12
N LEU A 870 -7.63 -8.39 2.72
CA LEU A 870 -7.35 -9.01 4.04
C LEU A 870 -7.50 -10.55 4.09
N LEU A 871 -8.05 -11.17 3.05
CA LEU A 871 -8.22 -12.63 2.93
C LEU A 871 -7.39 -13.17 1.77
#